data_AF-A0A3E2HDM8-F1
#
_entry.id   AF-A0A3E2HDM8-F1
#
_cell.length_a   1.000
_cell.length_b   1.000
_cell.length_c   1.000
_cell.angle_alpha   90.00
_cell.angle_beta   90.00
_cell.angle_gamma   90.00
#
_symmetry.space_group_name_H-M   'P 1'
#
loop_
_entity.id
_entity.type
_entity.pdbx_description
1 polymer ?
#
loop_
_entity_poly.entity_id
_entity_poly.type
_entity_poly.pdbx_seq_one_letter_code
_entity_poly.pdbx_strand_id
1 'polypeptide(L)'
;MKIWPALVSVTNARVCTTKGAGPSGLVAAKTFLHSRKQQHRPNVDFHVTIFEKSPQIGGLWPLSRSGPVSGLVHPDMCTNQSRHTVAFSGLAWREDVSSFPKAWEVGGYLEKYRQTYCTDAELHLGEGVVEATPLSDADSMSKETRWRVRTKKDLSSTTSSSGKGTIDQKEEKEYEFDHVIVASGFFGKPDIPSLNGKEYPVIHSSQFRNVKNLVLNEDGSRRPGKKIIVAGGQMSGVETAASIALQLSSAVHSPDSSEIRDAAEITIYHIVQNPFWVMPLFFPKNPMLEDTSGKDTKKLPNPAPSFLPLDMISYNIEARPPGPLQNTSGHITTEAAEMTANYMQSLIGSDQGDFGAPELAVTGVVRSEPPILTCSDHYVEFVRSGNIKLIKGKLDKFVESGKVTVVEDGREKMEVDDIAAVVLATGFSATESLDFFPQSILSTLQYDSSSSEFPAALNVHSTINAKLPSLGFVGFYRSPYWGVMEMQACYLAKLWSGDEHAAKVLDEDTTLEAMLALRTDERRAQFPMGDYMFLMESFSEAIGVKRKGPEEGKRTGNVFPYQYLSDDASETERKEAETALSIIGQTMKDSAEKGKFVARAVYRALQGVWKVERDLISSISTFPSGKFTGSANFYPRLPTAEGFDSEYLYVEQGEFVTEQGMQFSANRRYAHRYTESTDIHSVWFVKQDNRSVDYLFHELEILPPSPTPSISPEGKVSGSGWRARAHHLCIDDTYDVMYEFRFRGVQLEEWRLEYSVKGPQKDYRIASVYRRIHSLLVFTSPTSLHKDTSNANNNINKTINTVANSKPQKHQEDCGSSPFQTPCSGAPSLQAKTVAAVVIGVGAGVIAGLMV
;
A
#
# COMPACT_ATOMS: atom_id res chain seq x y z
N MET A 1 0.77 -38.63 -29.29
CA MET A 1 2.12 -39.03 -29.75
C MET A 1 3.02 -38.92 -28.52
N LYS A 2 3.53 -40.05 -28.00
CA LYS A 2 4.36 -40.08 -26.78
C LYS A 2 5.77 -39.57 -27.14
N ILE A 3 6.24 -38.47 -26.54
CA ILE A 3 7.60 -37.96 -26.71
C ILE A 3 8.22 -37.65 -25.34
N TRP A 4 8.58 -38.69 -24.59
CA TRP A 4 9.51 -38.58 -23.47
C TRP A 4 10.40 -39.83 -23.46
N PRO A 5 11.51 -39.87 -24.22
CA PRO A 5 12.54 -40.88 -24.01
C PRO A 5 13.36 -40.51 -22.77
N ALA A 6 13.83 -41.55 -22.08
CA ALA A 6 14.57 -41.50 -20.81
C ALA A 6 15.82 -40.60 -20.84
N LEU A 7 16.01 -39.84 -19.77
CA LEU A 7 17.17 -39.00 -19.44
C LEU A 7 18.45 -39.83 -19.26
N VAL A 8 19.53 -39.50 -20.00
CA VAL A 8 20.92 -39.58 -19.52
C VAL A 8 21.79 -38.56 -20.29
N SER A 9 22.34 -37.52 -19.62
CA SER A 9 23.79 -37.22 -19.62
C SER A 9 24.20 -35.78 -19.20
N VAL A 10 23.30 -34.82 -18.98
CA VAL A 10 23.74 -33.49 -18.50
C VAL A 10 23.88 -33.53 -16.98
N THR A 11 25.04 -33.96 -16.50
CA THR A 11 25.38 -33.91 -15.06
C THR A 11 25.69 -32.49 -14.60
N ASN A 12 26.08 -31.59 -15.51
CA ASN A 12 26.38 -30.18 -15.23
C ASN A 12 25.66 -29.28 -16.24
N ALA A 13 24.77 -28.40 -15.78
CA ALA A 13 24.03 -27.45 -16.61
C ALA A 13 24.37 -26.00 -16.24
N ARG A 14 24.52 -25.13 -17.24
CA ARG A 14 24.78 -23.70 -17.06
C ARG A 14 23.47 -22.92 -17.17
N VAL A 15 23.18 -22.09 -16.17
CA VAL A 15 21.98 -21.25 -16.12
C VAL A 15 22.42 -19.81 -15.96
N CYS A 16 21.80 -18.89 -16.70
CA CYS A 16 21.96 -17.47 -16.43
C CYS A 16 20.66 -16.78 -16.04
N THR A 17 20.77 -15.75 -15.20
CA THR A 17 19.70 -14.76 -15.02
C THR A 17 20.00 -13.53 -15.87
N THR A 18 18.99 -13.04 -16.57
CA THR A 18 19.09 -11.85 -17.42
C THR A 18 18.56 -10.62 -16.70
N LYS A 19 19.32 -9.51 -16.77
CA LYS A 19 18.99 -8.20 -16.18
C LYS A 19 18.55 -8.29 -14.70
N GLY A 20 19.17 -9.17 -13.90
CA GLY A 20 18.54 -9.60 -12.66
C GLY A 20 19.50 -9.99 -11.56
N ALA A 21 19.99 -8.99 -10.81
CA ALA A 21 20.42 -9.16 -9.42
C ALA A 21 19.45 -8.50 -8.41
N GLY A 22 18.19 -8.32 -8.82
CA GLY A 22 17.06 -8.01 -7.92
C GLY A 22 16.50 -9.24 -7.21
N PRO A 23 15.35 -9.13 -6.51
CA PRO A 23 14.73 -10.23 -5.76
C PRO A 23 14.57 -11.51 -6.59
N SER A 24 14.04 -11.39 -7.80
CA SER A 24 13.78 -12.52 -8.71
C SER A 24 15.04 -13.27 -9.12
N GLY A 25 16.12 -12.53 -9.41
CA GLY A 25 17.39 -13.13 -9.82
C GLY A 25 18.13 -13.78 -8.67
N LEU A 26 18.11 -13.16 -7.48
CA LEU A 26 18.74 -13.72 -6.28
C LEU A 26 18.03 -14.99 -5.79
N VAL A 27 16.69 -15.00 -5.79
CA VAL A 27 15.95 -16.22 -5.40
C VAL A 27 16.11 -17.33 -6.43
N ALA A 28 16.13 -17.00 -7.72
CA ALA A 28 16.47 -17.98 -8.76
C ALA A 28 17.87 -18.55 -8.53
N ALA A 29 18.87 -17.70 -8.34
CA ALA A 29 20.24 -18.15 -8.11
C ALA A 29 20.37 -19.06 -6.90
N LYS A 30 19.79 -18.67 -5.75
CA LYS A 30 19.74 -19.53 -4.56
C LYS A 30 19.10 -20.88 -4.88
N THR A 31 17.94 -20.90 -5.51
CA THR A 31 17.21 -22.14 -5.75
C THR A 31 17.99 -23.10 -6.66
N PHE A 32 18.61 -22.60 -7.72
CA PHE A 32 19.41 -23.43 -8.62
C PHE A 32 20.74 -23.90 -8.00
N LEU A 33 21.43 -23.04 -7.25
CA LEU A 33 22.67 -23.43 -6.55
C LEU A 33 22.46 -24.54 -5.51
N HIS A 34 21.32 -24.53 -4.83
CA HIS A 34 21.06 -25.46 -3.72
C HIS A 34 20.19 -26.66 -4.11
N SER A 35 19.70 -26.74 -5.36
CA SER A 35 18.92 -27.89 -5.85
C SER A 35 19.72 -29.22 -5.84
N ARG A 36 21.05 -29.15 -5.99
CA ARG A 36 22.00 -30.28 -5.95
C ARG A 36 22.07 -31.02 -4.60
N LYS A 37 21.65 -30.38 -3.49
CA LYS A 37 21.76 -30.96 -2.13
C LYS A 37 20.55 -31.81 -1.74
N GLN A 38 19.58 -31.95 -2.65
CA GLN A 38 18.31 -32.60 -2.39
C GLN A 38 18.42 -34.11 -2.62
N GLN A 39 18.23 -34.91 -1.56
CA GLN A 39 18.52 -36.37 -1.52
C GLN A 39 17.76 -37.23 -2.55
N HIS A 40 16.78 -36.68 -3.27
CA HIS A 40 15.83 -37.45 -4.09
C HIS A 40 15.77 -37.02 -5.57
N ARG A 41 16.73 -36.22 -6.08
CA ARG A 41 16.72 -35.74 -7.48
C ARG A 41 17.82 -36.40 -8.34
N PRO A 42 17.63 -36.51 -9.67
CA PRO A 42 18.73 -36.76 -10.60
C PRO A 42 19.81 -35.69 -10.39
N ASN A 43 21.08 -36.10 -10.26
CA ASN A 43 22.21 -35.20 -10.02
C ASN A 43 22.48 -34.28 -11.23
N VAL A 44 21.77 -33.16 -11.31
CA VAL A 44 22.13 -32.04 -12.18
C VAL A 44 22.79 -30.97 -11.31
N ASP A 45 24.08 -30.69 -11.55
CA ASP A 45 24.79 -29.58 -10.94
C ASP A 45 24.58 -28.32 -11.77
N PHE A 46 23.97 -27.29 -11.19
CA PHE A 46 23.74 -26.03 -11.89
C PHE A 46 24.85 -25.03 -11.59
N HIS A 47 25.51 -24.56 -12.63
CA HIS A 47 26.39 -23.40 -12.57
C HIS A 47 25.59 -22.15 -12.91
N VAL A 48 25.47 -21.24 -11.94
CA VAL A 48 24.63 -20.04 -12.07
C VAL A 48 25.48 -18.81 -12.34
N THR A 49 25.16 -18.10 -13.41
CA THR A 49 25.73 -16.78 -13.74
C THR A 49 24.63 -15.71 -13.65
N ILE A 50 24.90 -14.60 -12.96
CA ILE A 50 23.97 -13.48 -12.78
C ILE A 50 24.53 -12.27 -13.54
N PHE A 51 23.77 -11.75 -14.50
CA PHE A 51 24.09 -10.50 -15.20
C PHE A 51 23.20 -9.36 -14.72
N GLU A 52 23.81 -8.27 -14.25
CA GLU A 52 23.14 -7.07 -13.77
C GLU A 52 23.73 -5.82 -14.43
N LYS A 53 22.87 -5.02 -15.06
CA LYS A 53 23.28 -3.78 -15.75
C LYS A 53 23.75 -2.71 -14.76
N SER A 54 23.23 -2.73 -13.54
CA SER A 54 23.59 -1.83 -12.45
C SER A 54 24.94 -2.23 -11.83
N PRO A 55 25.74 -1.28 -11.30
CA PRO A 55 26.94 -1.60 -10.53
C PRO A 55 26.64 -2.20 -9.14
N GLN A 56 25.36 -2.33 -8.78
CA GLN A 56 24.89 -2.85 -7.50
C GLN A 56 23.69 -3.80 -7.71
N ILE A 57 23.53 -4.74 -6.78
CA ILE A 57 22.35 -5.61 -6.70
C ILE A 57 21.11 -4.86 -6.20
N GLY A 58 19.99 -5.57 -6.04
CA GLY A 58 18.76 -5.07 -5.42
C GLY A 58 17.67 -4.68 -6.44
N GLY A 59 18.07 -4.37 -7.68
CA GLY A 59 17.16 -3.99 -8.75
C GLY A 59 16.42 -2.70 -8.40
N LEU A 60 15.11 -2.81 -8.14
CA LEU A 60 14.27 -1.70 -7.70
C LEU A 60 14.68 -1.14 -6.33
N TRP A 61 15.23 -1.98 -5.47
CA TRP A 61 15.45 -1.69 -4.05
C TRP A 61 16.87 -1.15 -3.82
N PRO A 62 17.03 0.11 -3.39
CA PRO A 62 18.35 0.68 -3.12
C PRO A 62 19.02 0.00 -1.92
N LEU A 63 20.34 -0.07 -1.88
CA LEU A 63 21.07 -0.71 -0.77
C LEU A 63 21.37 0.23 0.41
N SER A 64 21.15 1.54 0.24
CA SER A 64 21.42 2.54 1.28
C SER A 64 20.48 3.73 1.16
N ARG A 65 20.35 4.49 2.26
CA ARG A 65 19.58 5.74 2.30
C ARG A 65 20.13 6.81 1.35
N SER A 66 21.46 6.84 1.20
CA SER A 66 22.20 7.73 0.30
C SER A 66 22.51 7.10 -1.06
N GLY A 67 21.74 6.07 -1.44
CA GLY A 67 21.93 5.35 -2.70
C GLY A 67 21.91 6.27 -3.92
N PRO A 68 22.39 5.78 -5.09
CA PRO A 68 22.51 6.60 -6.29
C PRO A 68 21.16 7.23 -6.66
N VAL A 69 21.19 8.52 -7.02
CA VAL A 69 20.01 9.33 -7.36
C VAL A 69 19.17 8.69 -8.48
N SER A 70 19.79 7.84 -9.31
CA SER A 70 19.22 7.15 -10.47
C SER A 70 18.29 5.96 -10.17
N GLY A 71 18.05 5.61 -8.89
CA GLY A 71 17.07 4.55 -8.54
C GLY A 71 15.64 4.87 -8.99
N LEU A 72 14.78 3.85 -9.13
CA LEU A 72 13.37 4.07 -9.51
C LEU A 72 12.45 4.37 -8.31
N VAL A 73 12.94 4.15 -7.09
CA VAL A 73 12.17 4.28 -5.83
C VAL A 73 12.94 5.16 -4.86
N HIS A 74 12.21 5.98 -4.08
CA HIS A 74 12.78 6.76 -3.00
C HIS A 74 13.26 5.83 -1.87
N PRO A 75 14.50 5.95 -1.34
CA PRO A 75 15.03 5.06 -0.32
C PRO A 75 14.15 4.94 0.94
N ASP A 76 13.56 6.05 1.40
CA ASP A 76 12.67 6.05 2.57
C ASP A 76 11.21 5.63 2.30
N MET A 77 10.84 5.29 1.06
CA MET A 77 9.51 4.76 0.77
C MET A 77 9.34 3.41 1.48
N CYS A 78 8.24 3.19 2.19
CA CYS A 78 7.94 1.91 2.80
C CYS A 78 7.31 0.93 1.79
N THR A 79 7.45 -0.36 2.06
CA THR A 79 6.67 -1.38 1.36
C THR A 79 5.18 -1.21 1.64
N ASN A 80 4.35 -1.64 0.69
CA ASN A 80 2.89 -1.70 0.85
C ASN A 80 2.41 -3.05 1.43
N GLN A 81 3.34 -3.96 1.74
CA GLN A 81 3.10 -5.22 2.42
C GLN A 81 4.05 -5.37 3.59
N SER A 82 3.69 -6.18 4.57
CA SER A 82 4.53 -6.35 5.74
C SER A 82 5.80 -7.13 5.40
N ARG A 83 6.81 -6.99 6.25
CA ARG A 83 8.03 -7.81 6.25
C ARG A 83 7.74 -9.33 6.29
N HIS A 84 6.54 -9.75 6.65
CA HIS A 84 6.18 -11.16 6.68
C HIS A 84 5.80 -11.73 5.30
N THR A 85 5.33 -10.87 4.39
CA THR A 85 5.07 -11.26 2.98
C THR A 85 6.19 -10.82 2.04
N VAL A 86 6.86 -9.69 2.31
CA VAL A 86 8.06 -9.25 1.58
C VAL A 86 9.29 -10.02 2.09
N ALA A 87 9.28 -11.33 1.90
CA ALA A 87 10.35 -12.21 2.37
C ALA A 87 10.44 -13.48 1.53
N PHE A 88 11.60 -14.13 1.58
CA PHE A 88 11.80 -15.50 1.09
C PHE A 88 11.71 -16.49 2.26
N SER A 89 11.24 -17.70 1.97
CA SER A 89 10.92 -18.73 2.97
C SER A 89 12.09 -19.10 3.88
N GLY A 90 13.32 -18.98 3.38
CA GLY A 90 14.54 -19.37 4.09
C GLY A 90 15.24 -18.27 4.89
N LEU A 91 14.76 -17.01 4.91
CA LEU A 91 15.46 -15.92 5.61
C LEU A 91 14.49 -14.98 6.35
N ALA A 92 14.61 -14.91 7.66
CA ALA A 92 13.80 -14.02 8.49
C ALA A 92 14.29 -12.58 8.47
N TRP A 93 13.34 -11.66 8.60
CA TRP A 93 13.64 -10.28 8.94
C TRP A 93 14.09 -10.16 10.40
N ARG A 94 14.94 -9.16 10.67
CA ARG A 94 15.30 -8.80 12.04
C ARG A 94 14.09 -8.17 12.74
N GLU A 95 13.94 -8.40 14.03
CA GLU A 95 12.78 -7.94 14.80
C GLU A 95 12.66 -6.42 14.91
N ASP A 96 13.79 -5.70 14.86
CA ASP A 96 13.89 -4.25 14.99
C ASP A 96 13.53 -3.47 13.72
N VAL A 97 13.35 -4.15 12.58
CA VAL A 97 12.87 -3.51 11.35
C VAL A 97 11.39 -3.20 11.46
N SER A 98 10.95 -2.06 10.95
CA SER A 98 9.52 -1.71 10.86
C SER A 98 8.66 -2.83 10.26
N SER A 99 7.37 -2.86 10.61
CA SER A 99 6.42 -3.85 10.06
C SER A 99 6.33 -3.74 8.54
N PHE A 100 6.51 -2.53 8.01
CA PHE A 100 6.60 -2.18 6.60
C PHE A 100 7.98 -1.58 6.32
N PRO A 101 8.98 -2.41 5.96
CA PRO A 101 10.35 -1.95 5.78
C PRO A 101 10.46 -0.83 4.73
N LYS A 102 11.40 0.09 4.95
CA LYS A 102 11.80 1.07 3.94
C LYS A 102 12.54 0.42 2.79
N ALA A 103 12.50 1.03 1.62
CA ALA A 103 13.08 0.48 0.40
C ALA A 103 14.59 0.17 0.56
N TRP A 104 15.32 0.99 1.31
CA TRP A 104 16.73 0.74 1.61
C TRP A 104 16.96 -0.47 2.55
N GLU A 105 16.01 -0.75 3.45
CA GLU A 105 16.06 -1.92 4.34
C GLU A 105 15.77 -3.20 3.57
N VAL A 106 14.90 -3.14 2.55
CA VAL A 106 14.70 -4.23 1.58
C VAL A 106 15.97 -4.53 0.80
N GLY A 107 16.71 -3.49 0.36
CA GLY A 107 18.02 -3.69 -0.24
C GLY A 107 19.01 -4.38 0.72
N GLY A 108 19.03 -3.98 1.99
CA GLY A 108 19.82 -4.65 3.03
C GLY A 108 19.45 -6.12 3.23
N TYR A 109 18.15 -6.46 3.20
CA TYR A 109 17.68 -7.85 3.25
C TYR A 109 18.20 -8.66 2.05
N LEU A 110 18.13 -8.10 0.84
CA LEU A 110 18.60 -8.76 -0.38
C LEU A 110 20.12 -8.99 -0.37
N GLU A 111 20.89 -8.04 0.14
CA GLU A 111 22.34 -8.21 0.29
C GLU A 111 22.68 -9.28 1.32
N LYS A 112 21.98 -9.33 2.46
CA LYS A 112 22.10 -10.44 3.43
C LYS A 112 21.76 -11.78 2.77
N TYR A 113 20.69 -11.84 1.98
CA TYR A 113 20.28 -13.06 1.26
C TYR A 113 21.35 -13.53 0.27
N ARG A 114 21.92 -12.60 -0.52
CA ARG A 114 23.01 -12.88 -1.44
C ARG A 114 24.24 -13.44 -0.71
N GLN A 115 24.67 -12.79 0.37
CA GLN A 115 25.82 -13.22 1.17
C GLN A 115 25.62 -14.58 1.82
N THR A 116 24.37 -14.94 2.11
CA THR A 116 24.03 -16.21 2.79
C THR A 116 23.93 -17.37 1.80
N TYR A 117 23.32 -17.16 0.64
CA TYR A 117 22.91 -18.26 -0.25
C TYR A 117 23.53 -18.24 -1.65
N CYS A 118 24.04 -17.10 -2.12
CA CYS A 118 24.41 -16.90 -3.53
C CYS A 118 25.92 -16.65 -3.73
N THR A 119 26.77 -17.01 -2.75
CA THR A 119 28.23 -16.80 -2.84
C THR A 119 28.89 -17.58 -3.97
N ASP A 120 28.29 -18.71 -4.36
CA ASP A 120 28.82 -19.61 -5.38
C ASP A 120 28.30 -19.26 -6.79
N ALA A 121 27.46 -18.24 -6.93
CA ALA A 121 27.04 -17.72 -8.24
C ALA A 121 28.11 -16.80 -8.83
N GLU A 122 28.31 -16.89 -10.13
CA GLU A 122 29.16 -15.97 -10.89
C GLU A 122 28.40 -14.64 -11.11
N LEU A 123 28.75 -13.59 -10.38
CA LEU A 123 28.05 -12.30 -10.42
C LEU A 123 28.79 -11.26 -11.27
N HIS A 124 28.15 -10.81 -12.35
CA HIS A 124 28.64 -9.75 -13.23
C HIS A 124 27.80 -8.48 -13.07
N LEU A 125 28.32 -7.51 -12.30
CA LEU A 125 27.73 -6.18 -12.11
C LEU A 125 28.24 -5.18 -13.17
N GLY A 126 27.38 -4.22 -13.51
CA GLY A 126 27.64 -3.24 -14.57
C GLY A 126 27.61 -3.83 -15.98
N GLU A 127 27.12 -5.06 -16.12
CA GLU A 127 27.16 -5.86 -17.34
C GLU A 127 25.74 -6.30 -17.72
N GLY A 128 25.17 -5.60 -18.70
CA GLY A 128 23.80 -5.82 -19.14
C GLY A 128 23.71 -6.84 -20.27
N VAL A 129 22.72 -7.72 -20.23
CA VAL A 129 22.36 -8.59 -21.36
C VAL A 129 21.73 -7.72 -22.46
N VAL A 130 22.28 -7.81 -23.67
CA VAL A 130 21.81 -7.07 -24.85
C VAL A 130 21.19 -7.98 -25.89
N GLU A 131 21.50 -9.28 -25.88
CA GLU A 131 20.86 -10.26 -26.75
C GLU A 131 20.86 -11.66 -26.11
N ALA A 132 19.76 -12.40 -26.27
CA ALA A 132 19.68 -13.82 -25.96
C ALA A 132 19.03 -14.58 -27.13
N THR A 133 19.79 -15.46 -27.78
CA THR A 133 19.37 -16.22 -28.96
C THR A 133 19.59 -17.72 -28.77
N PRO A 134 18.69 -18.61 -29.22
CA PRO A 134 18.97 -20.03 -29.24
C PRO A 134 20.07 -20.35 -30.27
N LEU A 135 20.91 -21.34 -29.97
CA LEU A 135 21.99 -21.81 -30.87
C LEU A 135 21.48 -22.71 -32.01
N SER A 136 20.26 -23.23 -31.90
CA SER A 136 19.56 -23.98 -32.95
C SER A 136 18.36 -23.20 -33.49
N ASP A 137 17.94 -23.49 -34.72
CA ASP A 137 16.78 -22.83 -35.34
C ASP A 137 15.50 -23.01 -34.50
N ALA A 138 14.68 -21.94 -34.46
CA ALA A 138 13.46 -21.86 -33.65
C ALA A 138 12.43 -22.97 -33.98
N ASP A 139 12.47 -23.53 -35.20
CA ASP A 139 11.58 -24.60 -35.65
C ASP A 139 12.02 -26.01 -35.17
N SER A 140 13.21 -26.14 -34.59
CA SER A 140 13.79 -27.40 -34.07
C SER A 140 14.13 -27.34 -32.57
N MET A 141 13.46 -26.44 -31.82
CA MET A 141 13.64 -26.26 -30.37
C MET A 141 13.32 -27.56 -29.61
N SER A 142 14.37 -28.28 -29.22
CA SER A 142 14.29 -29.45 -28.34
C SER A 142 14.68 -29.07 -26.91
N LYS A 143 14.53 -30.01 -25.97
CA LYS A 143 15.01 -29.87 -24.57
C LYS A 143 16.53 -29.62 -24.46
N GLU A 144 17.29 -29.84 -25.53
CA GLU A 144 18.74 -29.68 -25.59
C GLU A 144 19.16 -28.33 -26.19
N THR A 145 18.22 -27.40 -26.40
CA THR A 145 18.53 -26.11 -27.00
C THR A 145 19.35 -25.24 -26.04
N ARG A 146 20.61 -25.04 -26.38
CA ARG A 146 21.53 -24.09 -25.74
C ARG A 146 21.33 -22.68 -26.26
N TRP A 147 21.69 -21.69 -25.45
CA TRP A 147 21.51 -20.27 -25.70
C TRP A 147 22.84 -19.55 -25.83
N ARG A 148 22.96 -18.66 -26.81
CA ARG A 148 23.99 -17.63 -26.87
C ARG A 148 23.45 -16.37 -26.20
N VAL A 149 24.18 -15.87 -25.21
CA VAL A 149 23.86 -14.64 -24.49
C VAL A 149 24.99 -13.65 -24.71
N ARG A 150 24.66 -12.49 -25.30
CA ARG A 150 25.59 -11.38 -25.49
C ARG A 150 25.37 -10.34 -24.41
N THR A 151 26.46 -9.90 -23.80
CA THR A 151 26.46 -8.89 -22.75
C THR A 151 27.26 -7.67 -23.17
N LYS A 152 26.99 -6.55 -22.49
CA LYS A 152 27.67 -5.29 -22.70
C LYS A 152 27.99 -4.64 -21.36
N LYS A 153 29.26 -4.27 -21.19
CA LYS A 153 29.77 -3.56 -20.03
C LYS A 153 30.21 -2.15 -20.42
N ASP A 154 29.73 -1.16 -19.68
CA ASP A 154 30.13 0.24 -19.87
C ASP A 154 31.34 0.54 -18.97
N LEU A 155 32.50 0.81 -19.57
CA LEU A 155 33.75 1.08 -18.84
C LEU A 155 33.95 2.57 -18.48
N SER A 156 32.96 3.42 -18.79
CA SER A 156 33.03 4.89 -18.62
C SER A 156 33.16 5.38 -17.16
N SER A 157 33.07 4.50 -16.16
CA SER A 157 33.24 4.84 -14.73
C SER A 157 34.70 4.81 -14.24
N THR A 158 35.69 4.52 -15.09
CA THR A 158 37.09 4.55 -14.68
C THR A 158 37.69 5.95 -14.86
N THR A 159 37.56 6.83 -13.86
CA THR A 159 38.23 8.14 -13.84
C THR A 159 39.74 7.97 -14.00
N SER A 160 40.25 8.28 -15.19
CA SER A 160 41.68 8.45 -15.43
C SER A 160 42.07 9.85 -14.96
N SER A 161 43.02 9.94 -14.03
CA SER A 161 43.56 11.20 -13.48
C SER A 161 44.42 12.00 -14.48
N SER A 162 44.27 11.77 -15.78
CA SER A 162 44.98 12.47 -16.85
C SER A 162 43.95 12.95 -17.87
N GLY A 163 43.67 14.26 -17.88
CA GLY A 163 42.65 14.92 -18.71
C GLY A 163 42.88 14.84 -20.22
N LYS A 164 42.80 13.64 -20.80
CA LYS A 164 42.70 13.38 -22.23
C LYS A 164 41.52 12.46 -22.47
N GLY A 165 40.45 13.03 -23.05
CA GLY A 165 39.32 12.39 -23.73
C GLY A 165 38.79 11.09 -23.13
N THR A 166 37.57 11.12 -22.58
CA THR A 166 36.78 9.91 -22.35
C THR A 166 36.63 9.14 -23.66
N ILE A 167 37.35 8.03 -23.79
CA ILE A 167 37.09 7.04 -24.83
C ILE A 167 35.97 6.16 -24.28
N ASP A 168 34.79 6.20 -24.91
CA ASP A 168 33.68 5.28 -24.65
C ASP A 168 34.10 3.85 -25.03
N GLN A 169 34.89 3.20 -24.19
CA GLN A 169 35.21 1.78 -24.37
C GLN A 169 34.03 0.95 -23.86
N LYS A 170 33.34 0.30 -24.81
CA LYS A 170 32.30 -0.69 -24.53
C LYS A 170 32.92 -2.06 -24.73
N GLU A 171 32.83 -2.91 -23.71
CA GLU A 171 33.24 -4.31 -23.80
C GLU A 171 32.00 -5.16 -24.04
N GLU A 172 31.99 -5.93 -25.13
CA GLU A 172 30.95 -6.91 -25.43
C GLU A 172 31.51 -8.32 -25.30
N LYS A 173 30.75 -9.21 -24.67
CA LYS A 173 31.13 -10.62 -24.46
C LYS A 173 29.99 -11.54 -24.87
N GLU A 174 30.35 -12.76 -25.23
CA GLU A 174 29.40 -13.83 -25.55
C GLU A 174 29.60 -15.01 -24.61
N TYR A 175 28.49 -15.58 -24.18
CA TYR A 175 28.42 -16.71 -23.27
C TYR A 175 27.43 -17.74 -23.82
N GLU A 176 27.66 -19.01 -23.47
CA GLU A 176 26.73 -20.10 -23.78
C GLU A 176 26.13 -20.67 -22.49
N PHE A 177 24.81 -20.89 -22.51
CA PHE A 177 24.04 -21.43 -21.39
C PHE A 177 23.08 -22.52 -21.86
N ASP A 178 22.75 -23.47 -20.99
CA ASP A 178 21.74 -24.49 -21.25
C ASP A 178 20.33 -23.93 -20.98
N HIS A 179 20.21 -23.06 -19.98
CA HIS A 179 18.95 -22.40 -19.62
C HIS A 179 19.13 -20.90 -19.38
N VAL A 180 18.08 -20.14 -19.71
CA VAL A 180 18.00 -18.70 -19.49
C VAL A 180 16.81 -18.40 -18.60
N ILE A 181 17.01 -17.58 -17.57
CA ILE A 181 15.95 -17.07 -16.68
C ILE A 181 15.80 -15.57 -16.91
N VAL A 182 14.60 -15.14 -17.27
CA VAL A 182 14.19 -13.73 -17.29
C VAL A 182 13.87 -13.30 -15.86
N ALA A 183 14.78 -12.52 -15.28
CA ALA A 183 14.69 -11.98 -13.92
C ALA A 183 14.79 -10.44 -13.91
N SER A 184 14.43 -9.83 -15.05
CA SER A 184 14.50 -8.38 -15.32
C SER A 184 13.47 -7.53 -14.55
N GLY A 185 12.51 -8.18 -13.89
CA GLY A 185 11.33 -7.53 -13.34
C GLY A 185 10.38 -7.00 -14.43
N PHE A 186 9.25 -6.45 -13.97
CA PHE A 186 8.15 -5.99 -14.82
C PHE A 186 8.18 -4.48 -15.12
N PHE A 187 8.79 -3.69 -14.22
CA PHE A 187 8.85 -2.22 -14.30
C PHE A 187 10.08 -1.76 -15.11
N GLY A 188 10.07 -2.02 -16.42
CA GLY A 188 11.19 -1.70 -17.31
C GLY A 188 11.29 -0.20 -17.61
N LYS A 189 10.39 0.30 -18.45
CA LYS A 189 10.42 1.67 -18.99
C LYS A 189 9.29 2.52 -18.40
N PRO A 190 9.54 3.70 -17.80
CA PRO A 190 8.48 4.62 -17.41
C PRO A 190 7.56 4.95 -18.59
N ASP A 191 6.26 4.84 -18.40
CA ASP A 191 5.29 5.20 -19.43
C ASP A 191 5.05 6.71 -19.35
N ILE A 192 5.68 7.47 -20.23
CA ILE A 192 5.56 8.93 -20.28
C ILE A 192 4.77 9.29 -21.54
N PRO A 193 3.51 9.74 -21.42
CA PRO A 193 2.74 10.18 -22.58
C PRO A 193 3.46 11.30 -23.34
N SER A 194 3.36 11.25 -24.68
CA SER A 194 3.88 12.28 -25.55
C SER A 194 2.99 13.52 -25.45
N LEU A 195 3.35 14.43 -24.57
CA LEU A 195 2.62 15.68 -24.32
C LEU A 195 3.43 16.87 -24.87
N ASN A 196 2.82 17.67 -25.75
CA ASN A 196 3.44 18.84 -26.38
C ASN A 196 3.44 20.05 -25.44
N GLY A 197 4.50 20.87 -25.45
CA GLY A 197 4.62 22.13 -24.70
C GLY A 197 5.07 21.93 -23.24
N LYS A 198 6.16 22.57 -22.81
CA LYS A 198 6.58 22.51 -21.39
C LYS A 198 7.06 23.88 -20.91
N GLU A 199 6.18 24.57 -20.18
CA GLU A 199 6.51 25.81 -19.45
C GLU A 199 6.86 25.56 -17.98
N TYR A 200 6.62 24.34 -17.49
CA TYR A 200 6.86 23.90 -16.12
C TYR A 200 7.49 22.49 -16.11
N PRO A 201 8.11 22.07 -14.98
CA PRO A 201 8.66 20.74 -14.83
C PRO A 201 7.59 19.65 -14.98
N VAL A 202 7.90 18.64 -15.80
CA VAL A 202 7.09 17.43 -15.97
C VAL A 202 8.00 16.25 -15.69
N ILE A 203 7.75 15.54 -14.59
CA ILE A 203 8.54 14.37 -14.17
C ILE A 203 7.66 13.12 -14.09
N HIS A 204 8.26 11.94 -14.22
CA HIS A 204 7.60 10.70 -13.86
C HIS A 204 7.70 10.48 -12.33
N SER A 205 6.73 9.78 -11.72
CA SER A 205 6.70 9.51 -10.28
C SER A 205 7.98 8.85 -9.77
N SER A 206 8.61 7.99 -10.56
CA SER A 206 9.89 7.34 -10.22
C SER A 206 11.08 8.30 -10.06
N GLN A 207 10.97 9.53 -10.56
CA GLN A 207 11.97 10.59 -10.42
C GLN A 207 11.67 11.52 -9.24
N PHE A 208 10.46 11.45 -8.66
CA PHE A 208 10.10 12.29 -7.54
C PHE A 208 10.92 11.92 -6.30
N ARG A 209 11.44 12.94 -5.62
CA ARG A 209 12.18 12.79 -4.35
C ARG A 209 11.73 13.79 -3.32
N ASN A 210 11.74 15.06 -3.70
CA ASN A 210 11.39 16.15 -2.81
C ASN A 210 10.57 17.21 -3.56
N VAL A 211 9.56 17.76 -2.91
CA VAL A 211 8.69 18.81 -3.46
C VAL A 211 9.48 20.06 -3.85
N LYS A 212 10.60 20.36 -3.17
CA LYS A 212 11.46 21.49 -3.52
C LYS A 212 11.98 21.42 -4.95
N ASN A 213 12.27 20.23 -5.46
CA ASN A 213 12.75 20.04 -6.83
C ASN A 213 11.65 20.31 -7.88
N LEU A 214 10.38 20.27 -7.46
CA LEU A 214 9.25 20.62 -8.32
C LEU A 214 9.00 22.12 -8.35
N VAL A 215 9.24 22.82 -7.25
CA VAL A 215 8.77 24.20 -7.03
C VAL A 215 9.88 25.24 -7.01
N LEU A 216 11.14 24.82 -6.86
CA LEU A 216 12.32 25.68 -6.88
C LEU A 216 13.18 25.40 -8.13
N ASN A 217 13.84 26.44 -8.63
CA ASN A 217 14.93 26.34 -9.58
C ASN A 217 16.23 25.89 -8.88
N GLU A 218 17.25 25.53 -9.65
CA GLU A 218 18.55 25.11 -9.10
C GLU A 218 19.24 26.21 -8.26
N ASP A 219 18.96 27.47 -8.56
CA ASP A 219 19.43 28.64 -7.79
C ASP A 219 18.59 28.92 -6.52
N GLY A 220 17.60 28.08 -6.22
CA GLY A 220 16.69 28.22 -5.08
C GLY A 220 15.54 29.20 -5.29
N SER A 221 15.44 29.88 -6.46
CA SER A 221 14.33 30.78 -6.74
C SER A 221 13.02 30.02 -6.95
N ARG A 222 11.89 30.62 -6.53
CA ARG A 222 10.56 30.01 -6.64
C ARG A 222 10.08 30.02 -8.11
N ARG A 223 9.73 28.85 -8.63
CA ARG A 223 9.07 28.70 -9.95
C ARG A 223 7.68 29.35 -9.95
N PRO A 224 7.18 29.85 -11.09
CA PRO A 224 5.80 30.33 -11.17
C PRO A 224 4.80 29.19 -10.90
N GLY A 225 3.54 29.55 -10.62
CA GLY A 225 2.48 28.58 -10.38
C GLY A 225 2.30 28.17 -8.92
N LYS A 226 1.06 27.90 -8.52
CA LYS A 226 0.70 27.38 -7.18
C LYS A 226 0.07 25.99 -7.20
N LYS A 227 -0.17 25.41 -8.38
CA LYS A 227 -0.84 24.11 -8.50
C LYS A 227 0.13 23.02 -8.93
N ILE A 228 0.23 21.94 -8.16
CA ILE A 228 0.97 20.74 -8.56
C ILE A 228 -0.05 19.71 -9.05
N ILE A 229 0.13 19.24 -10.29
CA ILE A 229 -0.70 18.18 -10.85
C ILE A 229 -0.05 16.83 -10.58
N VAL A 230 -0.81 15.88 -10.06
CA VAL A 230 -0.45 14.46 -10.05
C VAL A 230 -1.44 13.73 -10.95
N ALA A 231 -0.96 12.96 -11.93
CA ALA A 231 -1.82 12.27 -12.90
C ALA A 231 -1.64 10.75 -12.81
N GLY A 232 -2.69 10.04 -12.43
CA GLY A 232 -2.73 8.57 -12.33
C GLY A 232 -3.31 8.06 -11.01
N GLY A 233 -4.52 7.49 -11.04
CA GLY A 233 -5.26 7.06 -9.84
C GLY A 233 -4.90 5.67 -9.29
N GLN A 234 -3.63 5.30 -9.30
CA GLN A 234 -3.14 4.04 -8.70
C GLN A 234 -2.10 4.33 -7.60
N MET A 235 -1.44 3.29 -7.08
CA MET A 235 -0.53 3.35 -5.93
C MET A 235 0.46 4.50 -5.97
N SER A 236 1.26 4.61 -7.03
CA SER A 236 2.28 5.66 -7.11
C SER A 236 1.68 7.06 -7.13
N GLY A 237 0.49 7.27 -7.72
CA GLY A 237 -0.15 8.58 -7.75
C GLY A 237 -0.70 8.99 -6.40
N VAL A 238 -1.36 8.05 -5.71
CA VAL A 238 -1.85 8.23 -4.33
C VAL A 238 -0.70 8.57 -3.38
N GLU A 239 0.37 7.76 -3.36
CA GLU A 239 1.50 7.99 -2.46
C GLU A 239 2.34 9.22 -2.84
N THR A 240 2.52 9.50 -4.13
CA THR A 240 3.20 10.73 -4.55
C THR A 240 2.43 11.96 -4.10
N ALA A 241 1.11 11.98 -4.28
CA ALA A 241 0.27 13.09 -3.83
C ALA A 241 0.32 13.25 -2.30
N ALA A 242 0.23 12.15 -1.54
CA ALA A 242 0.34 12.16 -0.09
C ALA A 242 1.73 12.63 0.39
N SER A 243 2.81 12.20 -0.25
CA SER A 243 4.18 12.61 0.05
C SER A 243 4.41 14.10 -0.21
N ILE A 244 3.92 14.62 -1.34
CA ILE A 244 3.97 16.06 -1.64
C ILE A 244 3.19 16.84 -0.56
N ALA A 245 1.98 16.38 -0.21
CA ALA A 245 1.16 17.03 0.82
C ALA A 245 1.86 17.04 2.20
N LEU A 246 2.51 15.93 2.58
CA LEU A 246 3.28 15.83 3.82
C LEU A 246 4.48 16.78 3.83
N GLN A 247 5.23 16.88 2.73
CA GLN A 247 6.38 17.77 2.65
C GLN A 247 5.95 19.25 2.68
N LEU A 248 4.86 19.61 2.02
CA LEU A 248 4.28 20.96 2.10
C LEU A 248 3.76 21.27 3.50
N SER A 249 3.03 20.33 4.13
CA SER A 249 2.58 20.47 5.51
C SER A 249 3.75 20.66 6.48
N SER A 250 4.82 19.87 6.31
CA SER A 250 6.05 20.03 7.08
C SER A 250 6.69 21.39 6.87
N ALA A 251 6.77 21.89 5.63
CA ALA A 251 7.30 23.22 5.32
C ALA A 251 6.53 24.35 6.02
N VAL A 252 5.23 24.18 6.26
CA VAL A 252 4.39 25.16 6.97
C VAL A 252 4.53 25.05 8.49
N HIS A 253 4.60 23.82 9.02
CA HIS A 253 4.40 23.54 10.45
C HIS A 253 5.68 23.16 11.22
N SER A 254 6.80 22.93 10.54
CA SER A 254 8.11 22.71 11.19
C SER A 254 8.66 24.02 11.79
N PRO A 255 9.49 23.93 12.85
CA PRO A 255 10.11 25.10 13.47
C PRO A 255 11.17 25.76 12.57
N ASP A 256 11.86 24.97 11.74
CA ASP A 256 12.87 25.46 10.82
C ASP A 256 12.26 26.31 9.70
N SER A 257 12.98 27.34 9.26
CA SER A 257 12.57 28.15 8.12
C SER A 257 12.63 27.29 6.85
N SER A 258 11.47 26.98 6.28
CA SER A 258 11.38 26.29 4.99
C SER A 258 11.97 27.14 3.85
N GLU A 259 12.66 26.47 2.93
CA GLU A 259 13.07 27.05 1.64
C GLU A 259 11.84 27.48 0.81
N ILE A 260 10.73 26.75 0.95
CA ILE A 260 9.46 27.02 0.26
C ILE A 260 8.61 27.94 1.14
N ARG A 261 8.82 29.25 1.00
CA ARG A 261 8.17 30.28 1.85
C ARG A 261 6.66 30.37 1.65
N ASP A 262 6.17 30.05 0.46
CA ASP A 262 4.76 30.08 0.05
C ASP A 262 4.10 28.69 0.14
N ALA A 263 4.66 27.74 0.89
CA ALA A 263 4.17 26.35 0.93
C ALA A 263 2.67 26.22 1.27
N ALA A 264 2.14 27.12 2.11
CA ALA A 264 0.72 27.15 2.47
C ALA A 264 -0.22 27.55 1.31
N GLU A 265 0.31 28.15 0.25
CA GLU A 265 -0.46 28.59 -0.92
C GLU A 265 -0.48 27.54 -2.04
N ILE A 266 0.37 26.50 -1.94
CA ILE A 266 0.49 25.46 -2.96
C ILE A 266 -0.61 24.41 -2.76
N THR A 267 -1.34 24.10 -3.82
CA THR A 267 -2.43 23.10 -3.81
C THR A 267 -2.11 21.94 -4.75
N ILE A 268 -2.45 20.72 -4.33
CA ILE A 268 -2.26 19.51 -5.14
C ILE A 268 -3.57 19.18 -5.83
N TYR A 269 -3.53 18.94 -7.14
CA TYR A 269 -4.64 18.43 -7.92
C TYR A 269 -4.30 17.03 -8.43
N HIS A 270 -5.03 16.03 -7.95
CA HIS A 270 -4.84 14.64 -8.33
C HIS A 270 -5.90 14.23 -9.37
N ILE A 271 -5.45 14.01 -10.60
CA ILE A 271 -6.29 13.59 -11.72
C ILE A 271 -6.42 12.07 -11.70
N VAL A 272 -7.66 11.58 -11.57
CA VAL A 272 -7.98 10.16 -11.42
C VAL A 272 -9.15 9.79 -12.32
N GLN A 273 -9.10 8.60 -12.95
CA GLN A 273 -10.15 8.20 -13.90
C GLN A 273 -11.34 7.53 -13.20
N ASN A 274 -11.05 6.71 -12.19
CA ASN A 274 -12.01 5.88 -11.48
C ASN A 274 -11.84 6.06 -9.97
N PRO A 275 -12.91 5.92 -9.17
CA PRO A 275 -12.80 5.79 -7.73
C PRO A 275 -11.96 4.56 -7.34
N PHE A 276 -11.26 4.65 -6.21
CA PHE A 276 -10.39 3.58 -5.70
C PHE A 276 -10.48 3.52 -4.18
N TRP A 277 -10.28 2.33 -3.62
CA TRP A 277 -10.14 2.13 -2.18
C TRP A 277 -8.73 2.53 -1.71
N VAL A 278 -8.64 3.31 -0.63
CA VAL A 278 -7.37 3.67 0.00
C VAL A 278 -7.20 2.88 1.29
N MET A 279 -6.29 1.92 1.26
CA MET A 279 -6.00 1.02 2.37
C MET A 279 -4.88 1.61 3.24
N PRO A 280 -5.09 1.80 4.55
CA PRO A 280 -3.98 2.04 5.46
C PRO A 280 -3.12 0.78 5.61
N LEU A 281 -1.92 0.95 6.15
CA LEU A 281 -0.99 -0.16 6.33
C LEU A 281 -1.46 -1.17 7.40
N PHE A 282 -2.33 -0.75 8.32
CA PHE A 282 -2.89 -1.60 9.37
C PHE A 282 -4.40 -1.66 9.28
N PHE A 283 -4.94 -2.89 9.26
CA PHE A 283 -6.37 -3.15 9.23
C PHE A 283 -6.90 -3.64 10.58
N PRO A 284 -8.20 -3.38 10.86
CA PRO A 284 -8.90 -4.01 11.97
C PRO A 284 -9.13 -5.49 11.66
N LYS A 285 -8.76 -6.38 12.59
CA LYS A 285 -8.99 -7.83 12.47
C LYS A 285 -10.47 -8.19 12.61
N ASN A 286 -11.18 -7.47 13.47
CA ASN A 286 -12.59 -7.69 13.82
C ASN A 286 -13.38 -6.36 13.74
N PRO A 287 -13.55 -5.79 12.53
CA PRO A 287 -14.18 -4.47 12.34
C PRO A 287 -15.66 -4.44 12.71
N MET A 288 -16.32 -5.59 12.71
CA MET A 288 -17.75 -5.74 13.00
C MET A 288 -17.95 -6.71 14.16
N LEU A 289 -18.87 -6.38 15.06
CA LEU A 289 -19.45 -7.29 16.05
C LEU A 289 -20.60 -8.05 15.39
N GLU A 290 -20.73 -9.33 15.71
CA GLU A 290 -21.81 -10.18 15.21
C GLU A 290 -22.72 -10.62 16.36
N ASP A 291 -24.02 -10.45 16.18
CA ASP A 291 -25.05 -10.98 17.07
C ASP A 291 -25.66 -12.24 16.45
N THR A 292 -25.43 -13.37 17.12
CA THR A 292 -25.92 -14.69 16.70
C THR A 292 -27.14 -15.16 17.51
N SER A 293 -27.68 -14.32 18.39
CA SER A 293 -28.81 -14.68 19.26
C SER A 293 -30.17 -14.69 18.53
N GLY A 294 -30.28 -14.03 17.37
CA GLY A 294 -31.48 -13.97 16.52
C GLY A 294 -31.47 -14.94 15.33
N LYS A 295 -32.57 -14.96 14.55
CA LYS A 295 -32.66 -15.71 13.28
C LYS A 295 -31.78 -15.13 12.17
N ASP A 296 -31.53 -13.82 12.20
CA ASP A 296 -30.67 -13.09 11.26
C ASP A 296 -29.43 -12.55 11.98
N THR A 297 -28.24 -12.77 11.41
CA THR A 297 -26.99 -12.25 11.97
C THR A 297 -26.92 -10.73 11.79
N LYS A 298 -27.04 -9.98 12.88
CA LYS A 298 -26.85 -8.53 12.86
C LYS A 298 -25.36 -8.21 12.98
N LYS A 299 -24.83 -7.41 12.05
CA LYS A 299 -23.46 -6.88 12.11
C LYS A 299 -23.47 -5.40 12.48
N LEU A 300 -22.78 -5.03 13.56
CA LEU A 300 -22.62 -3.64 13.98
C LEU A 300 -21.13 -3.27 14.07
N PRO A 301 -20.73 -2.02 13.80
CA PRO A 301 -19.34 -1.61 13.92
C PRO A 301 -18.77 -1.89 15.31
N ASN A 302 -17.56 -2.46 15.35
CA ASN A 302 -16.81 -2.68 16.58
C ASN A 302 -16.05 -1.39 16.96
N PRO A 303 -16.31 -0.79 18.15
CA PRO A 303 -15.64 0.44 18.58
C PRO A 303 -14.20 0.21 19.07
N ALA A 304 -13.79 -1.03 19.32
CA ALA A 304 -12.44 -1.37 19.76
C ALA A 304 -11.91 -2.63 19.05
N PRO A 305 -11.68 -2.59 17.72
CA PRO A 305 -11.10 -3.71 17.00
C PRO A 305 -9.61 -3.85 17.33
N SER A 306 -9.07 -5.08 17.28
CA SER A 306 -7.61 -5.26 17.27
C SER A 306 -7.05 -5.02 15.88
N PHE A 307 -5.77 -4.66 15.78
CA PHE A 307 -5.14 -4.28 14.53
C PHE A 307 -3.97 -5.18 14.17
N LEU A 308 -3.79 -5.43 12.88
CA LEU A 308 -2.65 -6.16 12.30
C LEU A 308 -2.22 -5.49 10.98
N PRO A 309 -0.97 -5.70 10.53
CA PRO A 309 -0.57 -5.38 9.17
C PRO A 309 -1.58 -5.93 8.15
N LEU A 310 -1.85 -5.15 7.10
CA LEU A 310 -2.96 -5.43 6.16
C LEU A 310 -2.93 -6.85 5.57
N ASP A 311 -1.75 -7.33 5.20
CA ASP A 311 -1.54 -8.64 4.58
C ASP A 311 -1.76 -9.80 5.57
N MET A 312 -1.49 -9.59 6.87
CA MET A 312 -1.85 -10.54 7.92
C MET A 312 -3.38 -10.67 8.13
N ILE A 313 -4.18 -9.79 7.54
CA ILE A 313 -5.65 -9.91 7.51
C ILE A 313 -6.11 -10.42 6.15
N SER A 314 -5.57 -9.86 5.07
CA SER A 314 -5.98 -10.19 3.70
C SER A 314 -5.60 -11.60 3.26
N TYR A 315 -4.51 -12.18 3.80
CA TYR A 315 -4.02 -13.51 3.40
C TYR A 315 -4.40 -14.62 4.37
N ASN A 316 -5.55 -14.48 5.04
CA ASN A 316 -6.14 -15.58 5.81
C ASN A 316 -6.89 -16.54 4.89
N ILE A 317 -6.37 -17.76 4.71
CA ILE A 317 -6.95 -18.75 3.79
C ILE A 317 -8.31 -19.29 4.26
N GLU A 318 -8.62 -19.14 5.56
CA GLU A 318 -9.90 -19.55 6.16
C GLU A 318 -11.06 -18.69 5.70
N ALA A 319 -10.77 -17.46 5.24
CA ALA A 319 -11.78 -16.61 4.66
C ALA A 319 -12.42 -17.30 3.45
N ARG A 320 -11.62 -18.03 2.66
CA ARG A 320 -12.03 -18.59 1.37
C ARG A 320 -13.08 -19.70 1.54
N PRO A 321 -14.00 -19.86 0.57
CA PRO A 321 -15.00 -20.92 0.62
C PRO A 321 -14.38 -22.32 0.75
N PRO A 322 -15.09 -23.27 1.40
CA PRO A 322 -14.65 -24.65 1.49
C PRO A 322 -14.54 -25.30 0.10
N GLY A 323 -13.67 -26.30 -0.04
CA GLY A 323 -13.39 -27.00 -1.30
C GLY A 323 -12.06 -26.60 -1.93
N PRO A 324 -11.81 -26.95 -3.20
CA PRO A 324 -10.61 -26.56 -3.93
C PRO A 324 -10.52 -25.04 -4.05
N LEU A 325 -9.33 -24.49 -3.82
CA LEU A 325 -9.10 -23.05 -3.93
C LEU A 325 -9.24 -22.61 -5.39
N GLN A 326 -10.12 -21.65 -5.66
CA GLN A 326 -10.35 -21.09 -7.00
C GLN A 326 -9.65 -19.75 -7.13
N ASN A 327 -9.09 -19.41 -8.29
CA ASN A 327 -8.52 -18.07 -8.53
C ASN A 327 -9.63 -17.00 -8.55
N THR A 328 -9.45 -15.90 -7.80
CA THR A 328 -10.43 -14.80 -7.68
C THR A 328 -9.98 -13.47 -8.31
N SER A 329 -8.80 -13.44 -8.93
CA SER A 329 -8.17 -12.19 -9.38
C SER A 329 -8.16 -11.98 -10.90
N GLY A 330 -8.45 -12.99 -11.73
CA GLY A 330 -8.48 -12.83 -13.18
C GLY A 330 -9.65 -11.95 -13.66
N HIS A 331 -10.78 -12.59 -13.97
CA HIS A 331 -12.03 -11.91 -14.29
C HIS A 331 -12.83 -11.61 -13.02
N ILE A 332 -13.34 -10.39 -12.87
CA ILE A 332 -14.12 -9.99 -11.70
C ILE A 332 -15.60 -9.87 -12.06
N THR A 333 -16.42 -10.79 -11.57
CA THR A 333 -17.89 -10.70 -11.73
C THR A 333 -18.46 -9.53 -10.94
N THR A 334 -19.69 -9.12 -11.27
CA THR A 334 -20.42 -8.07 -10.55
C THR A 334 -20.60 -8.42 -9.07
N GLU A 335 -20.94 -9.67 -8.78
CA GLU A 335 -21.13 -10.16 -7.42
C GLU A 335 -19.81 -10.15 -6.64
N ALA A 336 -18.70 -10.53 -7.29
CA ALA A 336 -17.36 -10.49 -6.68
C ALA A 336 -16.92 -9.06 -6.36
N ALA A 337 -17.20 -8.11 -7.26
CA ALA A 337 -16.95 -6.69 -7.03
C ALA A 337 -17.76 -6.16 -5.84
N GLU A 338 -19.06 -6.45 -5.78
CA GLU A 338 -19.94 -6.02 -4.68
C GLU A 338 -19.52 -6.63 -3.33
N MET A 339 -19.14 -7.91 -3.31
CA MET A 339 -18.59 -8.56 -2.12
C MET A 339 -17.31 -7.88 -1.64
N THR A 340 -16.42 -7.53 -2.58
CA THR A 340 -15.19 -6.80 -2.25
C THR A 340 -15.52 -5.41 -1.71
N ALA A 341 -16.44 -4.67 -2.33
CA ALA A 341 -16.87 -3.35 -1.87
C ALA A 341 -17.46 -3.41 -0.45
N ASN A 342 -18.29 -4.42 -0.14
CA ASN A 342 -18.83 -4.64 1.21
C ASN A 342 -17.72 -4.92 2.23
N TYR A 343 -16.76 -5.77 1.86
CA TYR A 343 -15.64 -6.11 2.73
C TYR A 343 -14.75 -4.89 3.00
N MET A 344 -14.38 -4.14 1.96
CA MET A 344 -13.58 -2.92 2.06
C MET A 344 -14.29 -1.84 2.88
N GLN A 345 -15.60 -1.65 2.67
CA GLN A 345 -16.39 -0.73 3.49
C GLN A 345 -16.40 -1.13 4.97
N SER A 346 -16.39 -2.44 5.29
CA SER A 346 -16.31 -2.90 6.68
C SER A 346 -14.94 -2.60 7.32
N LEU A 347 -13.85 -2.79 6.58
CA LEU A 347 -12.49 -2.48 7.05
C LEU A 347 -12.28 -0.97 7.17
N ILE A 348 -12.64 -0.21 6.14
CA ILE A 348 -12.45 1.25 6.10
C ILE A 348 -13.45 1.98 7.01
N GLY A 349 -14.60 1.38 7.29
CA GLY A 349 -15.68 1.99 8.07
C GLY A 349 -16.54 2.99 7.29
N SER A 350 -16.28 3.15 6.00
CA SER A 350 -16.98 4.10 5.11
C SER A 350 -16.92 3.63 3.65
N ASP A 351 -17.81 4.15 2.82
CA ASP A 351 -17.73 4.08 1.35
C ASP A 351 -16.82 5.18 0.75
N GLN A 352 -16.11 5.92 1.61
CA GLN A 352 -15.22 7.04 1.32
C GLN A 352 -15.92 8.33 0.85
N GLY A 353 -17.26 8.37 0.83
CA GLY A 353 -18.01 9.58 0.48
C GLY A 353 -17.96 10.68 1.53
N ASP A 354 -17.62 10.33 2.78
CA ASP A 354 -17.47 11.26 3.91
C ASP A 354 -16.13 12.01 3.93
N PHE A 355 -15.22 11.73 2.99
CA PHE A 355 -13.90 12.38 2.90
C PHE A 355 -13.92 13.70 2.14
N GLY A 356 -15.09 14.24 1.80
CA GLY A 356 -15.21 15.55 1.14
C GLY A 356 -14.81 15.59 -0.34
N ALA A 357 -14.64 14.42 -0.97
CA ALA A 357 -14.38 14.28 -2.40
C ALA A 357 -15.29 13.21 -3.02
N PRO A 358 -16.39 13.60 -3.68
CA PRO A 358 -17.32 12.67 -4.32
C PRO A 358 -16.66 11.73 -5.34
N GLU A 359 -15.57 12.17 -5.97
CA GLU A 359 -14.78 11.40 -6.93
C GLU A 359 -14.12 10.15 -6.32
N LEU A 360 -14.02 10.08 -4.98
CA LEU A 360 -13.44 8.95 -4.25
C LEU A 360 -14.51 7.98 -3.72
N ALA A 361 -15.79 8.36 -3.76
CA ALA A 361 -16.88 7.58 -3.18
C ALA A 361 -17.15 6.29 -3.99
N VAL A 362 -17.15 5.14 -3.33
CA VAL A 362 -17.46 3.84 -3.93
C VAL A 362 -18.93 3.49 -3.68
N THR A 363 -19.81 4.12 -4.47
CA THR A 363 -21.26 4.02 -4.33
C THR A 363 -21.95 3.70 -5.67
N GLY A 364 -23.21 3.27 -5.61
CA GLY A 364 -24.00 2.94 -6.81
C GLY A 364 -23.31 1.90 -7.69
N VAL A 365 -23.27 2.17 -9.01
CA VAL A 365 -22.69 1.26 -10.03
C VAL A 365 -21.20 1.00 -9.80
N VAL A 366 -20.46 1.93 -9.20
CA VAL A 366 -19.02 1.75 -8.93
C VAL A 366 -18.78 0.55 -8.01
N ARG A 367 -19.74 0.20 -7.14
CA ARG A 367 -19.61 -0.96 -6.24
C ARG A 367 -19.58 -2.31 -6.98
N SER A 368 -20.16 -2.35 -8.17
CA SER A 368 -20.20 -3.56 -9.02
C SER A 368 -19.09 -3.56 -10.09
N GLU A 369 -18.25 -2.53 -10.15
CA GLU A 369 -17.08 -2.49 -11.04
C GLU A 369 -15.86 -3.17 -10.40
N PRO A 370 -14.92 -3.72 -11.22
CA PRO A 370 -13.68 -4.27 -10.72
C PRO A 370 -12.98 -3.27 -9.78
N PRO A 371 -12.70 -3.66 -8.52
CA PRO A 371 -12.20 -2.73 -7.52
C PRO A 371 -10.77 -2.31 -7.83
N ILE A 372 -10.49 -1.02 -7.69
CA ILE A 372 -9.13 -0.47 -7.72
C ILE A 372 -8.67 -0.26 -6.28
N LEU A 373 -7.54 -0.86 -5.95
CA LEU A 373 -6.95 -0.85 -4.62
C LEU A 373 -5.66 -0.02 -4.63
N THR A 374 -5.51 0.79 -3.60
CA THR A 374 -4.33 1.62 -3.35
C THR A 374 -3.98 1.55 -1.87
N CYS A 375 -2.74 1.88 -1.49
CA CYS A 375 -2.32 1.93 -0.10
C CYS A 375 -1.83 3.33 0.26
N SER A 376 -2.32 3.89 1.37
CA SER A 376 -1.77 5.09 1.99
C SER A 376 -2.34 5.31 3.39
N ASP A 377 -1.50 5.75 4.32
CA ASP A 377 -1.95 6.14 5.66
C ASP A 377 -2.45 7.59 5.74
N HIS A 378 -1.96 8.47 4.86
CA HIS A 378 -2.18 9.91 4.98
C HIS A 378 -3.08 10.49 3.88
N TYR A 379 -3.17 9.84 2.72
CA TYR A 379 -3.83 10.40 1.54
C TYR A 379 -5.26 10.86 1.81
N VAL A 380 -6.10 10.00 2.41
CA VAL A 380 -7.52 10.32 2.64
C VAL A 380 -7.74 11.50 3.57
N GLU A 381 -6.84 11.71 4.54
CA GLU A 381 -6.94 12.82 5.48
C GLU A 381 -6.46 14.14 4.86
N PHE A 382 -5.51 14.09 3.92
CA PHE A 382 -5.15 15.24 3.09
C PHE A 382 -6.24 15.62 2.08
N VAL A 383 -6.97 14.63 1.55
CA VAL A 383 -8.18 14.87 0.74
C VAL A 383 -9.26 15.53 1.60
N ARG A 384 -9.56 14.96 2.77
CA ARG A 384 -10.55 15.49 3.71
C ARG A 384 -10.23 16.92 4.16
N SER A 385 -8.94 17.25 4.31
CA SER A 385 -8.48 18.58 4.69
C SER A 385 -8.36 19.57 3.52
N GLY A 386 -8.60 19.12 2.28
CA GLY A 386 -8.55 19.94 1.07
C GLY A 386 -7.14 20.25 0.56
N ASN A 387 -6.09 19.63 1.12
CA ASN A 387 -4.72 19.76 0.65
C ASN A 387 -4.51 19.05 -0.70
N ILE A 388 -5.23 17.95 -0.91
CA ILE A 388 -5.33 17.23 -2.18
C ILE A 388 -6.74 17.39 -2.72
N LYS A 389 -6.87 17.95 -3.92
CA LYS A 389 -8.14 18.08 -4.64
C LYS A 389 -8.19 17.06 -5.76
N LEU A 390 -9.26 16.26 -5.81
CA LEU A 390 -9.45 15.28 -6.87
C LEU A 390 -10.09 15.92 -8.11
N ILE A 391 -9.66 15.49 -9.28
CA ILE A 391 -10.32 15.79 -10.55
C ILE A 391 -10.60 14.45 -11.24
N LYS A 392 -11.87 14.13 -11.48
CA LYS A 392 -12.23 12.99 -12.32
C LYS A 392 -11.89 13.25 -13.78
N GLY A 393 -11.05 12.42 -14.40
CA GLY A 393 -10.66 12.52 -15.80
C GLY A 393 -9.28 11.95 -16.09
N LYS A 394 -8.75 12.25 -17.27
CA LYS A 394 -7.41 11.89 -17.75
C LYS A 394 -6.70 13.16 -18.22
N LEU A 395 -5.39 13.26 -17.95
CA LEU A 395 -4.54 14.30 -18.50
C LEU A 395 -4.36 14.08 -20.02
N ASP A 396 -4.67 15.08 -20.83
CA ASP A 396 -4.68 14.96 -22.30
C ASP A 396 -3.47 15.63 -22.96
N LYS A 397 -3.31 16.94 -22.77
CA LYS A 397 -2.26 17.76 -23.39
C LYS A 397 -1.85 18.93 -22.51
N PHE A 398 -0.66 19.47 -22.78
CA PHE A 398 -0.28 20.79 -22.27
C PHE A 398 -0.64 21.85 -23.31
N VAL A 399 -1.08 23.00 -22.83
CA VAL A 399 -1.45 24.15 -23.66
C VAL A 399 -0.31 25.16 -23.58
N GLU A 400 0.02 25.81 -24.70
CA GLU A 400 1.07 26.85 -24.85
C GLU A 400 0.87 28.11 -23.97
N SER A 401 -0.12 28.11 -23.07
CA SER A 401 -0.39 29.18 -22.11
C SER A 401 -0.13 28.76 -20.67
N GLY A 402 0.67 27.71 -20.45
CA GLY A 402 0.99 27.20 -19.11
C GLY A 402 -0.18 26.48 -18.42
N LYS A 403 -1.07 25.85 -19.20
CA LYS A 403 -2.23 25.10 -18.69
C LYS A 403 -2.17 23.62 -19.03
N VAL A 404 -2.90 22.82 -18.24
CA VAL A 404 -3.18 21.41 -18.55
C VAL A 404 -4.65 21.23 -18.94
N THR A 405 -4.93 20.39 -19.94
CA THR A 405 -6.29 19.98 -20.30
C THR A 405 -6.62 18.64 -19.66
N VAL A 406 -7.78 18.54 -19.00
CA VAL A 406 -8.34 17.30 -18.47
C VAL A 406 -9.53 16.88 -19.32
N VAL A 407 -9.53 15.62 -19.76
CA VAL A 407 -10.63 15.02 -20.52
C VAL A 407 -11.38 13.98 -19.69
N GLU A 408 -12.68 13.87 -19.89
CA GLU A 408 -13.54 12.82 -19.34
C GLU A 408 -14.39 12.26 -20.49
N ASP A 409 -14.44 10.94 -20.63
CA ASP A 409 -15.17 10.24 -21.70
C ASP A 409 -14.83 10.76 -23.12
N GLY A 410 -13.55 11.08 -23.35
CA GLY A 410 -13.05 11.58 -24.64
C GLY A 410 -13.41 13.03 -24.96
N ARG A 411 -14.00 13.77 -24.02
CA ARG A 411 -14.36 15.18 -24.17
C ARG A 411 -13.56 16.04 -23.20
N GLU A 412 -13.19 17.23 -23.65
CA GLU A 412 -12.59 18.23 -22.77
C GLU A 412 -13.57 18.57 -21.63
N LYS A 413 -13.11 18.34 -20.40
CA LYS A 413 -13.88 18.61 -19.19
C LYS A 413 -13.53 19.99 -18.64
N MET A 414 -12.24 20.26 -18.49
CA MET A 414 -11.73 21.50 -17.94
C MET A 414 -10.26 21.74 -18.28
N GLU A 415 -9.86 23.01 -18.20
CA GLU A 415 -8.45 23.41 -18.13
C GLU A 415 -8.06 23.76 -16.69
N VAL A 416 -6.81 23.46 -16.32
CA VAL A 416 -6.22 23.91 -15.06
C VAL A 416 -5.02 24.79 -15.38
N ASP A 417 -5.04 26.03 -14.90
CA ASP A 417 -3.98 27.04 -15.03
C ASP A 417 -3.14 27.17 -13.74
N ASP A 418 -2.17 28.09 -13.71
CA ASP A 418 -1.33 28.40 -12.54
C ASP A 418 -0.52 27.18 -12.06
N ILE A 419 0.01 26.41 -13.02
CA ILE A 419 0.72 25.15 -12.80
C ILE A 419 2.16 25.40 -12.38
N ALA A 420 2.55 24.85 -11.22
CA ALA A 420 3.91 24.84 -10.73
C ALA A 420 4.72 23.67 -11.29
N ALA A 421 4.11 22.48 -11.34
CA ALA A 421 4.73 21.25 -11.83
C ALA A 421 3.68 20.17 -12.12
N VAL A 422 4.08 19.17 -12.91
CA VAL A 422 3.29 17.97 -13.19
C VAL A 422 4.09 16.72 -12.84
N VAL A 423 3.49 15.81 -12.08
CA VAL A 423 4.03 14.48 -11.78
C VAL A 423 3.15 13.42 -12.43
N LEU A 424 3.74 12.68 -13.36
CA LEU A 424 3.08 11.61 -14.11
C LEU A 424 3.26 10.30 -13.35
N ALA A 425 2.19 9.79 -12.75
CA ALA A 425 2.11 8.48 -12.12
C ALA A 425 1.44 7.47 -13.07
N THR A 426 1.95 7.43 -14.30
CA THR A 426 1.39 6.72 -15.45
C THR A 426 1.88 5.29 -15.60
N GLY A 427 2.74 4.83 -14.69
CA GLY A 427 3.17 3.43 -14.61
C GLY A 427 4.38 3.13 -15.49
N PHE A 428 4.57 1.85 -15.79
CA PHE A 428 5.71 1.35 -16.56
C PHE A 428 5.27 0.33 -17.60
N SER A 429 6.05 0.27 -18.68
CA SER A 429 5.99 -0.78 -19.68
C SER A 429 7.07 -1.83 -19.44
N ALA A 430 6.72 -3.11 -19.63
CA ALA A 430 7.65 -4.23 -19.60
C ALA A 430 8.48 -4.39 -20.88
N THR A 431 8.38 -3.45 -21.84
CA THR A 431 9.08 -3.56 -23.14
C THR A 431 10.60 -3.69 -23.00
N GLU A 432 11.23 -2.84 -22.18
CA GLU A 432 12.68 -2.93 -21.91
C GLU A 432 13.08 -4.18 -21.11
N SER A 433 12.11 -4.91 -20.55
CA SER A 433 12.39 -6.17 -19.86
C SER A 433 12.56 -7.35 -20.83
N LEU A 434 12.16 -7.21 -22.10
CA LEU A 434 12.22 -8.29 -23.11
C LEU A 434 12.94 -7.87 -24.41
N ASP A 435 13.43 -6.63 -24.51
CA ASP A 435 14.05 -6.03 -25.70
C ASP A 435 15.31 -6.74 -26.23
N PHE A 436 15.93 -7.59 -25.40
CA PHE A 436 17.10 -8.39 -25.76
C PHE A 436 16.74 -9.71 -26.48
N PHE A 437 15.45 -10.02 -26.62
CA PHE A 437 15.03 -11.18 -27.41
C PHE A 437 14.88 -10.80 -28.89
N PRO A 438 15.32 -11.68 -29.81
CA PRO A 438 15.05 -11.50 -31.23
C PRO A 438 13.54 -11.65 -31.51
N GLN A 439 13.10 -11.09 -32.66
CA GLN A 439 11.69 -11.12 -33.06
C GLN A 439 11.10 -12.54 -33.14
N SER A 440 11.90 -13.56 -33.49
CA SER A 440 11.46 -14.95 -33.52
C SER A 440 11.01 -15.47 -32.15
N ILE A 441 11.75 -15.14 -31.09
CA ILE A 441 11.40 -15.51 -29.72
C ILE A 441 10.18 -14.72 -29.24
N LEU A 442 10.14 -13.40 -29.50
CA LEU A 442 8.99 -12.56 -29.17
C LEU A 442 7.70 -13.04 -29.85
N SER A 443 7.79 -13.49 -31.11
CA SER A 443 6.66 -14.09 -31.84
C SER A 443 6.19 -15.40 -31.21
N THR A 444 7.11 -16.28 -30.78
CA THR A 444 6.75 -17.52 -30.06
C THR A 444 6.08 -17.23 -28.71
N LEU A 445 6.52 -16.19 -28.02
CA LEU A 445 5.92 -15.69 -26.78
C LEU A 445 4.60 -14.92 -27.01
N GLN A 446 4.14 -14.77 -28.27
CA GLN A 446 2.98 -13.95 -28.62
C GLN A 446 3.05 -12.56 -27.96
N TYR A 447 4.23 -11.94 -28.07
CA TYR A 447 4.51 -10.67 -27.42
C TYR A 447 3.58 -9.57 -27.92
N ASP A 448 2.96 -8.86 -27.00
CA ASP A 448 2.07 -7.74 -27.30
C ASP A 448 2.41 -6.55 -26.39
N SER A 449 3.09 -5.56 -26.96
CA SER A 449 3.48 -4.34 -26.25
C SER A 449 2.28 -3.48 -25.78
N SER A 450 1.09 -3.69 -26.35
CA SER A 450 -0.12 -2.98 -25.94
C SER A 450 -0.80 -3.64 -24.72
N SER A 451 -0.51 -4.92 -24.45
CA SER A 451 -0.99 -5.63 -23.27
C SER A 451 -0.05 -5.42 -22.09
N SER A 452 -0.31 -4.36 -21.32
CA SER A 452 0.55 -3.97 -20.20
C SER A 452 0.60 -5.01 -19.07
N GLU A 453 -0.45 -5.81 -18.90
CA GLU A 453 -0.59 -6.80 -17.82
C GLU A 453 0.02 -8.15 -18.18
N PHE A 454 -0.09 -8.54 -19.45
CA PHE A 454 0.36 -9.84 -19.97
C PHE A 454 1.12 -9.66 -21.29
N PRO A 455 2.30 -9.02 -21.26
CA PRO A 455 3.06 -8.73 -22.47
C PRO A 455 3.55 -10.00 -23.18
N ALA A 456 3.74 -11.11 -22.46
CA ALA A 456 4.15 -12.40 -23.01
C ALA A 456 3.16 -13.50 -22.60
N ALA A 457 2.92 -14.46 -23.50
CA ALA A 457 2.09 -15.64 -23.26
C ALA A 457 2.92 -16.74 -22.59
N LEU A 458 2.56 -17.06 -21.34
CA LEU A 458 3.33 -17.96 -20.49
C LEU A 458 2.40 -18.96 -19.78
N ASN A 459 2.86 -20.20 -19.74
CA ASN A 459 2.31 -21.32 -18.98
C ASN A 459 2.71 -21.24 -17.49
N VAL A 460 2.00 -22.05 -16.69
CA VAL A 460 2.22 -22.27 -15.26
C VAL A 460 2.38 -20.95 -14.51
N HIS A 461 1.34 -20.12 -14.53
CA HIS A 461 1.31 -18.82 -13.84
C HIS A 461 2.53 -17.92 -14.16
N SER A 462 2.71 -17.56 -15.43
CA SER A 462 3.79 -16.66 -15.89
C SER A 462 5.21 -17.15 -15.63
N THR A 463 5.47 -18.46 -15.75
CA THR A 463 6.76 -19.05 -15.37
C THR A 463 7.57 -19.59 -16.55
N ILE A 464 6.91 -20.12 -17.58
CA ILE A 464 7.57 -20.78 -18.71
C ILE A 464 6.70 -20.68 -19.95
N ASN A 465 7.24 -20.94 -21.15
CA ASN A 465 6.43 -21.21 -22.33
C ASN A 465 6.73 -22.63 -22.82
N ALA A 466 5.71 -23.47 -23.00
CA ALA A 466 5.89 -24.87 -23.38
C ALA A 466 6.66 -25.06 -24.71
N LYS A 467 6.63 -24.05 -25.60
CA LYS A 467 7.40 -24.06 -26.87
C LYS A 467 8.86 -23.65 -26.70
N LEU A 468 9.22 -23.06 -25.56
CA LEU A 468 10.58 -22.63 -25.21
C LEU A 468 10.98 -23.22 -23.83
N PRO A 469 11.10 -24.57 -23.72
CA PRO A 469 11.21 -25.23 -22.42
C PRO A 469 12.52 -24.94 -21.67
N SER A 470 13.56 -24.38 -22.32
CA SER A 470 14.80 -23.93 -21.68
C SER A 470 14.83 -22.43 -21.34
N LEU A 471 13.71 -21.72 -21.52
CA LEU A 471 13.53 -20.32 -21.14
C LEU A 471 12.51 -20.18 -20.01
N GLY A 472 12.95 -19.72 -18.84
CA GLY A 472 12.12 -19.50 -17.67
C GLY A 472 11.93 -18.03 -17.33
N PHE A 473 10.89 -17.72 -16.57
CA PHE A 473 10.53 -16.39 -16.10
C PHE A 473 10.30 -16.44 -14.59
N VAL A 474 10.95 -15.55 -13.84
CA VAL A 474 10.77 -15.43 -12.40
C VAL A 474 10.43 -13.98 -12.07
N GLY A 475 9.29 -13.77 -11.42
CA GLY A 475 8.79 -12.43 -11.07
C GLY A 475 8.39 -11.57 -12.27
N PHE A 476 8.20 -12.16 -13.46
CA PHE A 476 7.81 -11.43 -14.67
C PHE A 476 6.29 -11.38 -14.82
N TYR A 477 5.65 -10.63 -13.94
CA TYR A 477 4.23 -10.26 -14.02
C TYR A 477 3.99 -9.00 -13.21
N ARG A 478 2.85 -8.32 -13.42
CA ARG A 478 2.56 -7.05 -12.76
C ARG A 478 2.40 -7.23 -11.24
N SER A 479 3.20 -6.49 -10.47
CA SER A 479 3.25 -6.51 -9.00
C SER A 479 3.55 -7.91 -8.41
N PRO A 480 4.77 -8.44 -8.63
CA PRO A 480 5.11 -9.81 -8.29
C PRO A 480 5.38 -10.03 -6.80
N TYR A 481 4.96 -11.18 -6.28
CA TYR A 481 5.11 -11.59 -4.87
C TYR A 481 6.38 -12.37 -4.65
N TRP A 482 7.07 -12.12 -3.55
CA TRP A 482 8.36 -12.76 -3.26
C TRP A 482 8.23 -14.26 -3.01
N GLY A 483 7.20 -14.69 -2.26
CA GLY A 483 6.89 -16.10 -2.10
C GLY A 483 6.60 -16.78 -3.45
N VAL A 484 5.85 -16.12 -4.34
CA VAL A 484 5.55 -16.66 -5.68
C VAL A 484 6.81 -16.69 -6.56
N MET A 485 7.68 -15.68 -6.51
CA MET A 485 8.99 -15.73 -7.21
C MET A 485 9.81 -16.93 -6.77
N GLU A 486 9.87 -17.22 -5.46
CA GLU A 486 10.55 -18.40 -4.95
C GLU A 486 9.93 -19.69 -5.50
N MET A 487 8.60 -19.75 -5.52
CA MET A 487 7.88 -20.89 -6.09
C MET A 487 8.13 -21.10 -7.58
N GLN A 488 8.14 -20.02 -8.37
CA GLN A 488 8.48 -20.05 -9.80
C GLN A 488 9.90 -20.60 -10.02
N ALA A 489 10.87 -20.11 -9.24
CA ALA A 489 12.24 -20.62 -9.29
C ALA A 489 12.32 -22.11 -8.91
N CYS A 490 11.59 -22.54 -7.87
CA CYS A 490 11.54 -23.94 -7.45
C CYS A 490 10.92 -24.85 -8.52
N TYR A 491 9.86 -24.38 -9.18
CA TYR A 491 9.22 -25.10 -10.28
C TYR A 491 10.19 -25.28 -11.46
N LEU A 492 10.86 -24.20 -11.90
CA LEU A 492 11.84 -24.28 -12.99
C LEU A 492 13.00 -25.22 -12.65
N ALA A 493 13.54 -25.14 -11.43
CA ALA A 493 14.62 -26.02 -11.00
C ALA A 493 14.18 -27.50 -10.99
N LYS A 494 12.94 -27.81 -10.61
CA LYS A 494 12.40 -29.18 -10.70
C LYS A 494 12.27 -29.64 -12.15
N LEU A 495 11.64 -28.81 -12.98
CA LEU A 495 11.40 -29.13 -14.38
C LEU A 495 12.71 -29.39 -15.13
N TRP A 496 13.72 -28.55 -14.95
CA TRP A 496 15.02 -28.68 -15.63
C TRP A 496 15.92 -29.76 -15.03
N SER A 497 15.65 -30.23 -13.81
CA SER A 497 16.25 -31.47 -13.27
C SER A 497 15.55 -32.75 -13.73
N GLY A 498 14.50 -32.65 -14.55
CA GLY A 498 13.76 -33.81 -15.08
C GLY A 498 12.71 -34.40 -14.13
N ASP A 499 12.18 -33.61 -13.19
CA ASP A 499 11.08 -34.02 -12.31
C ASP A 499 9.80 -34.34 -13.12
N GLU A 500 9.31 -35.57 -13.01
CA GLU A 500 8.15 -36.06 -13.79
C GLU A 500 6.84 -35.33 -13.41
N HIS A 501 6.69 -34.94 -12.15
CA HIS A 501 5.48 -34.24 -11.70
C HIS A 501 5.45 -32.81 -12.24
N ALA A 502 6.56 -32.09 -12.17
CA ALA A 502 6.67 -30.75 -12.75
C ALA A 502 6.44 -30.75 -14.27
N ALA A 503 6.95 -31.78 -14.97
CA ALA A 503 6.69 -31.99 -16.39
C ALA A 503 5.21 -32.23 -16.69
N LYS A 504 4.55 -33.09 -15.91
CA LYS A 504 3.12 -33.36 -16.04
C LYS A 504 2.28 -32.10 -15.81
N VAL A 505 2.64 -31.27 -14.83
CA VAL A 505 1.99 -29.98 -14.59
C VAL A 505 2.06 -29.06 -15.80
N LEU A 506 3.19 -29.05 -16.53
CA LEU A 506 3.30 -28.28 -17.77
C LEU A 506 2.43 -28.85 -18.89
N ASP A 507 2.41 -30.17 -19.04
CA ASP A 507 1.63 -30.87 -20.07
C ASP A 507 0.11 -30.69 -19.88
N GLU A 508 -0.35 -30.52 -18.63
CA GLU A 508 -1.75 -30.34 -18.24
C GLU A 508 -2.11 -28.85 -17.97
N ASP A 509 -1.19 -27.92 -18.23
CA ASP A 509 -1.39 -26.49 -17.95
C ASP A 509 -2.54 -25.90 -18.77
N THR A 510 -3.30 -25.00 -18.14
CA THR A 510 -4.39 -24.22 -18.76
C THR A 510 -4.24 -22.71 -18.50
N THR A 511 -3.16 -22.30 -17.84
CA THR A 511 -3.00 -20.92 -17.37
C THR A 511 -2.61 -19.97 -18.50
N LEU A 512 -1.98 -20.46 -19.56
CA LEU A 512 -1.64 -19.66 -20.76
C LEU A 512 -2.91 -19.21 -21.50
N GLU A 513 -3.86 -20.11 -21.75
CA GLU A 513 -5.11 -19.76 -22.42
C GLU A 513 -5.94 -18.78 -21.58
N ALA A 514 -6.01 -19.01 -20.27
CA ALA A 514 -6.69 -18.10 -19.35
C ALA A 514 -6.04 -16.70 -19.35
N MET A 515 -4.71 -16.63 -19.37
CA MET A 515 -3.96 -15.38 -19.48
C MET A 515 -4.27 -14.62 -20.78
N LEU A 516 -4.27 -15.32 -21.92
CA LEU A 516 -4.56 -14.72 -23.22
C LEU A 516 -6.00 -14.20 -23.29
N ALA A 517 -6.96 -14.94 -22.76
CA ALA A 517 -8.36 -14.51 -22.69
C ALA A 517 -8.54 -13.20 -21.89
N LEU A 518 -7.74 -13.01 -20.84
CA LEU A 518 -7.79 -11.79 -20.03
C LEU A 518 -7.24 -10.55 -20.75
N ARG A 519 -6.45 -10.67 -21.82
CA ARG A 519 -5.89 -9.49 -22.53
C ARG A 519 -6.96 -8.52 -23.01
N THR A 520 -8.12 -9.03 -23.41
CA THR A 520 -9.26 -8.27 -23.95
C THR A 520 -10.46 -8.21 -23.01
N ASP A 521 -10.33 -8.69 -21.78
CA ASP A 521 -11.44 -8.70 -20.81
C ASP A 521 -11.63 -7.31 -20.18
N GLU A 522 -12.82 -6.74 -20.37
CA GLU A 522 -13.20 -5.42 -19.84
C GLU A 522 -13.33 -5.40 -18.31
N ARG A 523 -13.57 -6.57 -17.69
CA ARG A 523 -13.75 -6.74 -16.25
C ARG A 523 -12.55 -7.40 -15.57
N ARG A 524 -11.39 -7.38 -16.23
CA ARG A 524 -10.12 -7.83 -15.68
C ARG A 524 -9.80 -7.07 -14.39
N ALA A 525 -9.28 -7.76 -13.37
CA ALA A 525 -8.83 -7.08 -12.16
C ALA A 525 -7.62 -6.17 -12.41
N GLN A 526 -7.42 -5.21 -11.50
CA GLN A 526 -6.24 -4.33 -11.49
C GLN A 526 -4.90 -5.08 -11.56
N PHE A 527 -4.83 -6.22 -10.85
CA PHE A 527 -3.69 -7.14 -10.85
C PHE A 527 -4.23 -8.53 -11.18
N PRO A 528 -4.13 -9.02 -12.43
CA PRO A 528 -4.80 -10.26 -12.83
C PRO A 528 -4.13 -11.55 -12.30
N MET A 529 -2.89 -11.41 -11.83
CA MET A 529 -2.15 -12.42 -11.05
C MET A 529 -2.01 -12.00 -9.59
N GLY A 530 -3.06 -11.37 -9.08
CA GLY A 530 -3.11 -10.83 -7.75
C GLY A 530 -3.35 -11.88 -6.67
N ASP A 531 -4.10 -12.97 -6.93
CA ASP A 531 -4.54 -13.93 -5.90
C ASP A 531 -3.38 -14.73 -5.27
N TYR A 532 -2.66 -14.09 -4.34
CA TYR A 532 -1.46 -14.60 -3.68
C TYR A 532 -1.68 -15.95 -3.01
N MET A 533 -2.79 -16.11 -2.28
CA MET A 533 -3.11 -17.37 -1.62
C MET A 533 -3.30 -18.49 -2.63
N PHE A 534 -4.03 -18.22 -3.73
CA PHE A 534 -4.19 -19.19 -4.81
C PHE A 534 -2.85 -19.55 -5.45
N LEU A 535 -2.05 -18.55 -5.82
CA LEU A 535 -0.75 -18.78 -6.46
C LEU A 535 0.19 -19.61 -5.57
N MET A 536 0.30 -19.27 -4.28
CA MET A 536 1.15 -20.02 -3.34
C MET A 536 0.71 -21.48 -3.22
N GLU A 537 -0.59 -21.76 -3.08
CA GLU A 537 -1.11 -23.13 -2.98
C GLU A 537 -0.99 -23.90 -4.30
N SER A 538 -1.32 -23.27 -5.44
CA SER A 538 -1.19 -23.88 -6.77
C SER A 538 0.25 -24.25 -7.09
N PHE A 539 1.21 -23.38 -6.76
CA PHE A 539 2.61 -23.73 -6.90
C PHE A 539 3.05 -24.80 -5.90
N SER A 540 2.60 -24.73 -4.64
CA SER A 540 2.88 -25.75 -3.63
C SER A 540 2.52 -27.14 -4.14
N GLU A 541 1.36 -27.28 -4.78
CA GLU A 541 0.94 -28.52 -5.45
C GLU A 541 1.82 -28.86 -6.66
N ALA A 542 2.12 -27.87 -7.53
CA ALA A 542 2.96 -28.07 -8.71
C ALA A 542 4.38 -28.54 -8.37
N ILE A 543 4.93 -28.11 -7.24
CA ILE A 543 6.27 -28.51 -6.78
C ILE A 543 6.24 -29.63 -5.74
N GLY A 544 5.06 -30.11 -5.33
CA GLY A 544 4.92 -31.18 -4.33
C GLY A 544 5.41 -30.81 -2.93
N VAL A 545 5.41 -29.52 -2.58
CA VAL A 545 5.69 -29.05 -1.21
C VAL A 545 4.37 -28.94 -0.45
N LYS A 546 4.37 -29.29 0.83
CA LYS A 546 3.19 -29.12 1.69
C LYS A 546 3.35 -27.90 2.57
N ARG A 547 2.31 -27.05 2.63
CA ARG A 547 2.26 -25.94 3.57
C ARG A 547 2.25 -26.45 5.01
N LYS A 548 3.16 -25.95 5.83
CA LYS A 548 3.19 -26.18 7.28
C LYS A 548 2.24 -25.20 7.95
N GLY A 549 1.15 -25.70 8.50
CA GLY A 549 0.10 -24.91 9.13
C GLY A 549 -0.15 -25.30 10.59
N PRO A 550 -1.01 -24.54 11.30
CA PRO A 550 -1.44 -24.87 12.66
C PRO A 550 -2.13 -26.24 12.74
N GLU A 551 -2.84 -26.62 11.67
CA GLU A 551 -3.49 -27.91 11.54
C GLU A 551 -3.03 -28.59 10.25
N GLU A 552 -2.42 -29.76 10.40
CA GLU A 552 -1.89 -30.53 9.27
C GLU A 552 -3.01 -30.95 8.30
N GLY A 553 -2.78 -30.76 6.99
CA GLY A 553 -3.73 -31.14 5.95
C GLY A 553 -4.98 -30.27 5.85
N LYS A 554 -5.07 -29.19 6.63
CA LYS A 554 -6.21 -28.25 6.58
C LYS A 554 -5.82 -26.88 6.08
N ARG A 555 -6.78 -26.22 5.43
CA ARG A 555 -6.68 -24.83 4.97
C ARG A 555 -7.02 -23.88 6.11
N THR A 556 -6.10 -23.76 7.07
CA THR A 556 -6.22 -22.87 8.24
C THR A 556 -5.10 -21.81 8.32
N GLY A 557 -5.41 -20.68 8.95
CA GLY A 557 -4.50 -19.57 9.19
C GLY A 557 -4.04 -18.77 7.97
N ASN A 558 -3.06 -17.91 8.20
CA ASN A 558 -2.48 -17.07 7.15
C ASN A 558 -1.49 -17.83 6.26
N VAL A 559 -1.33 -17.32 5.04
CA VAL A 559 -0.37 -17.79 4.03
C VAL A 559 0.88 -16.89 4.07
N PHE A 560 2.03 -17.45 4.46
CA PHE A 560 3.34 -16.79 4.42
C PHE A 560 4.40 -17.68 3.77
N PRO A 561 5.45 -17.11 3.14
CA PRO A 561 6.49 -17.89 2.45
C PRO A 561 7.14 -18.96 3.35
N TYR A 562 7.41 -18.62 4.62
CA TYR A 562 8.06 -19.50 5.61
C TYR A 562 7.37 -20.86 5.82
N GLN A 563 6.07 -20.96 5.50
CA GLN A 563 5.31 -22.20 5.65
C GLN A 563 5.53 -23.20 4.52
N TYR A 564 6.14 -22.77 3.41
CA TYR A 564 6.35 -23.60 2.21
C TYR A 564 7.82 -23.97 2.03
N LEU A 565 8.57 -24.03 3.12
CA LEU A 565 9.94 -24.50 3.08
C LEU A 565 9.96 -26.01 2.78
N SER A 566 10.72 -26.40 1.75
CA SER A 566 10.89 -27.80 1.34
C SER A 566 11.41 -28.69 2.47
N ASP A 567 11.06 -29.98 2.43
CA ASP A 567 11.47 -30.95 3.46
C ASP A 567 12.98 -31.18 3.48
N ASP A 568 13.68 -30.91 2.38
CA ASP A 568 15.13 -31.00 2.25
C ASP A 568 15.86 -29.67 2.45
N ALA A 569 15.17 -28.62 2.90
CA ALA A 569 15.80 -27.35 3.24
C ALA A 569 16.87 -27.51 4.32
N SER A 570 17.92 -26.69 4.23
CA SER A 570 19.04 -26.71 5.16
C SER A 570 18.64 -26.36 6.59
N GLU A 571 19.47 -26.73 7.56
CA GLU A 571 19.25 -26.39 8.97
C GLU A 571 19.18 -24.86 9.19
N THR A 572 20.00 -24.10 8.45
CA THR A 572 19.96 -22.64 8.47
C THR A 572 18.61 -22.10 8.02
N GLU A 573 18.07 -22.57 6.89
CA GLU A 573 16.77 -22.14 6.39
C GLU A 573 15.63 -22.52 7.35
N ARG A 574 15.68 -23.72 7.94
CA ARG A 574 14.67 -24.15 8.92
C ARG A 574 14.66 -23.24 10.15
N LYS A 575 15.83 -22.92 10.69
CA LYS A 575 15.97 -22.02 11.85
C LYS A 575 15.46 -20.61 11.55
N GLU A 576 15.75 -20.07 10.37
CA GLU A 576 15.25 -18.77 9.94
C GLU A 576 13.71 -18.80 9.79
N ALA A 577 13.15 -19.82 9.15
CA ALA A 577 11.69 -19.98 9.04
C ALA A 577 11.00 -20.12 10.40
N GLU A 578 11.54 -20.91 11.33
CA GLU A 578 11.04 -21.05 12.71
C GLU A 578 11.06 -19.71 13.46
N THR A 579 12.14 -18.93 13.30
CA THR A 579 12.27 -17.59 13.88
C THR A 579 11.16 -16.67 13.35
N ALA A 580 10.97 -16.63 12.02
CA ALA A 580 9.93 -15.81 11.41
C ALA A 580 8.52 -16.21 11.88
N LEU A 581 8.20 -17.50 11.93
CA LEU A 581 6.91 -18.01 12.38
C LEU A 581 6.65 -17.71 13.87
N SER A 582 7.69 -17.77 14.71
CA SER A 582 7.62 -17.36 16.11
C SER A 582 7.27 -15.88 16.26
N ILE A 583 7.94 -15.00 15.51
CA ILE A 583 7.67 -13.54 15.49
C ILE A 583 6.23 -13.25 15.04
N ILE A 584 5.76 -13.95 14.01
CA ILE A 584 4.39 -13.83 13.49
C ILE A 584 3.37 -14.25 14.56
N GLY A 585 3.58 -15.42 15.20
CA GLY A 585 2.72 -15.92 16.27
C GLY A 585 2.66 -14.96 17.46
N GLN A 586 3.81 -14.45 17.89
CA GLN A 586 3.89 -13.48 18.98
C GLN A 586 3.20 -12.16 18.63
N THR A 587 3.33 -11.69 17.38
CA THR A 587 2.64 -10.48 16.90
C THR A 587 1.12 -10.64 16.91
N MET A 588 0.60 -11.79 16.48
CA MET A 588 -0.84 -12.08 16.55
C MET A 588 -1.34 -12.13 18.00
N LYS A 589 -0.56 -12.71 18.91
CA LYS A 589 -0.89 -12.78 20.33
C LYS A 589 -0.90 -11.40 20.99
N ASP A 590 0.15 -10.59 20.76
CA ASP A 590 0.25 -9.25 21.35
C ASP A 590 -0.83 -8.29 20.79
N SER A 591 -1.22 -8.43 19.53
CA SER A 591 -2.36 -7.70 18.96
C SER A 591 -3.66 -8.04 19.69
N ALA A 592 -3.90 -9.31 19.96
CA ALA A 592 -5.13 -9.78 20.61
C ALA A 592 -5.18 -9.48 22.11
N GLU A 593 -4.07 -9.66 22.83
CA GLU A 593 -4.04 -9.61 24.30
C GLU A 593 -3.57 -8.26 24.86
N LYS A 594 -2.70 -7.55 24.14
CA LYS A 594 -2.04 -6.32 24.63
C LYS A 594 -2.36 -5.08 23.80
N GLY A 595 -3.14 -5.21 22.73
CA GLY A 595 -3.47 -4.09 21.85
C GLY A 595 -2.30 -3.59 21.01
N LYS A 596 -1.35 -4.46 20.64
CA LYS A 596 -0.30 -4.11 19.68
C LYS A 596 -0.92 -3.54 18.39
N PHE A 597 -0.32 -2.46 17.89
CA PHE A 597 -0.75 -1.62 16.77
C PHE A 597 -1.97 -0.73 17.02
N VAL A 598 -2.56 -0.74 18.21
CA VAL A 598 -3.65 0.20 18.55
C VAL A 598 -3.10 1.63 18.61
N ALA A 599 -1.92 1.84 19.20
CA ALA A 599 -1.28 3.16 19.22
C ALA A 599 -1.01 3.65 17.78
N ARG A 600 -0.49 2.78 16.91
CA ARG A 600 -0.35 3.06 15.47
C ARG A 600 -1.66 3.45 14.79
N ALA A 601 -2.72 2.70 15.04
CA ALA A 601 -4.03 2.93 14.44
C ALA A 601 -4.66 4.25 14.91
N VAL A 602 -4.59 4.52 16.23
CA VAL A 602 -5.02 5.78 16.84
C VAL A 602 -4.24 6.95 16.24
N TYR A 603 -2.90 6.86 16.24
CA TYR A 603 -2.04 7.94 15.76
C TYR A 603 -2.36 8.32 14.32
N ARG A 604 -2.46 7.35 13.41
CA ARG A 604 -2.87 7.62 12.02
C ARG A 604 -4.25 8.25 11.95
N ALA A 605 -5.22 7.69 12.67
CA ALA A 605 -6.61 8.14 12.62
C ALA A 605 -6.86 9.50 13.29
N LEU A 606 -5.89 10.09 14.00
CA LEU A 606 -5.99 11.43 14.59
C LEU A 606 -5.79 12.56 13.57
N GLN A 607 -5.12 12.30 12.44
CA GLN A 607 -4.79 13.35 11.46
C GLN A 607 -6.05 14.14 11.03
N GLY A 608 -5.87 15.45 10.85
CA GLY A 608 -6.90 16.36 10.34
C GLY A 608 -7.70 17.07 11.45
N VAL A 609 -8.85 17.61 11.05
CA VAL A 609 -9.65 18.54 11.86
C VAL A 609 -10.74 17.83 12.67
N TRP A 610 -10.92 18.28 13.90
CA TRP A 610 -11.88 17.80 14.88
C TRP A 610 -12.66 18.97 15.48
N LYS A 611 -13.97 18.80 15.67
CA LYS A 611 -14.77 19.66 16.57
C LYS A 611 -14.50 19.23 18.00
N VAL A 612 -14.22 20.20 18.88
CA VAL A 612 -13.94 19.97 20.29
C VAL A 612 -15.01 20.61 21.14
N GLU A 613 -15.57 19.83 22.05
CA GLU A 613 -16.43 20.29 23.13
C GLU A 613 -15.80 19.86 24.45
N ARG A 614 -15.64 20.79 25.39
CA ARG A 614 -14.96 20.52 26.65
C ARG A 614 -15.69 21.16 27.82
N ASP A 615 -15.96 20.36 28.83
CA ASP A 615 -16.45 20.82 30.13
C ASP A 615 -15.25 20.93 31.10
N LEU A 616 -15.16 22.06 31.80
CA LEU A 616 -14.21 22.27 32.90
C LEU A 616 -15.00 22.48 34.18
N ILE A 617 -14.78 21.61 35.15
CA ILE A 617 -15.43 21.65 36.46
C ILE A 617 -14.33 21.81 37.51
N SER A 618 -14.30 22.94 38.21
CA SER A 618 -13.39 23.13 39.35
C SER A 618 -14.09 22.91 40.68
N SER A 619 -13.40 22.23 41.59
CA SER A 619 -13.80 22.06 43.00
C SER A 619 -13.41 23.28 43.84
N ILE A 620 -12.61 24.21 43.29
CA ILE A 620 -12.19 25.44 43.96
C ILE A 620 -13.10 26.58 43.50
N SER A 621 -13.80 27.21 44.44
CA SER A 621 -14.80 28.26 44.15
C SER A 621 -14.26 29.50 43.45
N THR A 622 -12.95 29.74 43.52
CA THR A 622 -12.27 30.87 42.86
C THR A 622 -11.80 30.56 41.43
N PHE A 623 -11.84 29.30 40.99
CA PHE A 623 -11.54 28.91 39.61
C PHE A 623 -12.84 28.71 38.82
N PRO A 624 -13.00 29.35 37.65
CA PRO A 624 -14.26 29.33 36.94
C PRO A 624 -14.49 27.97 36.25
N SER A 625 -15.61 27.32 36.58
CA SER A 625 -16.19 26.27 35.76
C SER A 625 -16.78 26.86 34.47
N GLY A 626 -16.81 26.07 33.40
CA GLY A 626 -17.31 26.54 32.11
C GLY A 626 -17.20 25.53 30.99
N LYS A 627 -17.57 25.97 29.79
CA LYS A 627 -17.57 25.17 28.57
C LYS A 627 -16.70 25.78 27.50
N PHE A 628 -15.83 24.97 26.92
CA PHE A 628 -15.09 25.31 25.72
C PHE A 628 -15.73 24.66 24.48
N THR A 629 -15.87 25.43 23.41
CA THR A 629 -16.24 24.92 22.08
C THR A 629 -15.26 25.47 21.05
N GLY A 630 -14.72 24.58 20.22
CA GLY A 630 -13.72 24.97 19.24
C GLY A 630 -13.38 23.88 18.24
N SER A 631 -12.19 24.01 17.65
CA SER A 631 -11.62 23.07 16.71
C SER A 631 -10.20 22.70 17.11
N ALA A 632 -9.81 21.46 16.82
CA ALA A 632 -8.45 20.98 16.94
C ALA A 632 -8.00 20.39 15.59
N ASN A 633 -6.74 20.62 15.22
CA ASN A 633 -6.16 20.07 14.01
C ASN A 633 -4.82 19.40 14.32
N PHE A 634 -4.64 18.19 13.80
CA PHE A 634 -3.38 17.45 13.81
C PHE A 634 -2.70 17.63 12.45
N TYR A 635 -1.78 18.60 12.37
CA TYR A 635 -1.02 18.87 11.16
C TYR A 635 0.18 17.92 11.06
N PRO A 636 0.24 17.04 10.04
CA PRO A 636 1.38 16.15 9.89
C PRO A 636 2.63 16.90 9.46
N ARG A 637 3.78 16.57 10.05
CA ARG A 637 5.08 17.12 9.66
C ARG A 637 6.16 16.04 9.76
N LEU A 638 7.29 16.27 9.11
CA LEU A 638 8.45 15.39 9.29
C LEU A 638 8.93 15.47 10.75
N PRO A 639 9.39 14.37 11.36
CA PRO A 639 9.91 14.37 12.72
C PRO A 639 10.99 15.43 12.93
N THR A 640 10.87 16.19 14.02
CA THR A 640 11.82 17.27 14.36
C THR A 640 12.98 16.80 15.25
N ALA A 641 13.02 15.50 15.58
CA ALA A 641 14.08 14.85 16.33
C ALA A 641 14.26 13.40 15.85
N GLU A 642 15.47 12.87 16.01
CA GLU A 642 15.76 11.46 15.75
C GLU A 642 15.02 10.53 16.74
N GLY A 643 14.81 9.28 16.36
CA GLY A 643 14.13 8.28 17.18
C GLY A 643 12.60 8.27 17.09
N PHE A 644 12.01 9.15 16.29
CA PHE A 644 10.58 9.19 16.00
C PHE A 644 10.31 8.96 14.52
N ASP A 645 9.29 8.17 14.23
CA ASP A 645 8.90 7.79 12.86
C ASP A 645 7.86 8.74 12.28
N SER A 646 7.08 9.41 13.14
CA SER A 646 6.05 10.36 12.71
C SER A 646 5.83 11.45 13.76
N GLU A 647 5.46 12.64 13.29
CA GLU A 647 5.17 13.78 14.17
C GLU A 647 4.00 14.63 13.66
N TYR A 648 3.09 15.00 14.56
CA TYR A 648 2.04 15.98 14.31
C TYR A 648 2.24 17.21 15.18
N LEU A 649 1.98 18.38 14.60
CA LEU A 649 1.72 19.59 15.38
C LEU A 649 0.21 19.69 15.64
N TYR A 650 -0.18 19.49 16.89
CA TYR A 650 -1.54 19.72 17.35
C TYR A 650 -1.77 21.22 17.56
N VAL A 651 -2.85 21.74 17.00
CA VAL A 651 -3.29 23.13 17.22
C VAL A 651 -4.78 23.14 17.54
N GLU A 652 -5.13 23.70 18.68
CA GLU A 652 -6.49 23.91 19.14
C GLU A 652 -6.79 25.39 19.27
N GLN A 653 -8.00 25.78 18.87
CA GLN A 653 -8.52 27.13 18.99
C GLN A 653 -10.04 27.09 19.23
N GLY A 654 -10.54 28.02 20.04
CA GLY A 654 -11.97 28.15 20.31
C GLY A 654 -12.26 29.12 21.44
N GLU A 655 -13.50 29.07 21.92
CA GLU A 655 -14.01 29.98 22.94
C GLU A 655 -14.37 29.21 24.21
N PHE A 656 -13.94 29.71 25.36
CA PHE A 656 -14.33 29.23 26.68
C PHE A 656 -15.33 30.20 27.29
N VAL A 657 -16.49 29.67 27.68
CA VAL A 657 -17.58 30.41 28.32
C VAL A 657 -17.71 29.94 29.76
N THR A 658 -17.52 30.85 30.73
CA THR A 658 -17.73 30.52 32.15
C THR A 658 -19.21 30.39 32.47
N GLU A 659 -19.55 29.72 33.57
CA GLU A 659 -20.95 29.67 34.06
C GLU A 659 -21.56 31.05 34.33
N GLN A 660 -20.70 32.06 34.56
CA GLN A 660 -21.09 33.46 34.77
C GLN A 660 -21.24 34.23 33.44
N GLY A 661 -21.06 33.57 32.29
CA GLY A 661 -21.25 34.15 30.95
C GLY A 661 -20.06 34.91 30.39
N MET A 662 -18.90 34.92 31.07
CA MET A 662 -17.67 35.53 30.53
C MET A 662 -17.08 34.65 29.43
N GLN A 663 -16.60 35.26 28.36
CA GLN A 663 -16.04 34.56 27.20
C GLN A 663 -14.56 34.88 27.02
N PHE A 664 -13.76 33.86 26.72
CA PHE A 664 -12.32 33.98 26.50
C PHE A 664 -11.89 33.08 25.33
N SER A 665 -11.11 33.63 24.40
CA SER A 665 -10.45 32.82 23.39
C SER A 665 -9.36 31.95 24.04
N ALA A 666 -9.37 30.67 23.74
CA ALA A 666 -8.41 29.70 24.27
C ALA A 666 -7.75 28.91 23.14
N ASN A 667 -6.42 28.87 23.17
CA ASN A 667 -5.60 28.19 22.18
C ASN A 667 -4.63 27.23 22.88
N ARG A 668 -4.41 26.04 22.32
CA ARG A 668 -3.44 25.06 22.84
C ARG A 668 -2.64 24.44 21.71
N ARG A 669 -1.39 24.09 22.01
CA ARG A 669 -0.50 23.41 21.06
C ARG A 669 0.32 22.34 21.76
N TYR A 670 0.47 21.21 21.07
CA TYR A 670 1.28 20.08 21.51
C TYR A 670 1.97 19.46 20.29
N ALA A 671 3.08 18.76 20.50
CA ALA A 671 3.63 17.87 19.49
C ALA A 671 3.26 16.42 19.85
N HIS A 672 2.68 15.69 18.91
CA HIS A 672 2.35 14.28 19.05
C HIS A 672 3.35 13.47 18.25
N ARG A 673 4.09 12.56 18.90
CA ARG A 673 5.13 11.75 18.27
C ARG A 673 4.78 10.27 18.36
N TYR A 674 5.12 9.52 17.33
CA TYR A 674 4.98 8.07 17.28
C TYR A 674 6.31 7.39 16.97
N THR A 675 6.57 6.28 17.64
CA THR A 675 7.73 5.41 17.43
C THR A 675 7.24 3.98 17.16
N GLU A 676 7.57 3.44 15.99
CA GLU A 676 7.05 2.15 15.52
C GLU A 676 7.67 0.96 16.26
N SER A 677 8.97 1.03 16.57
CA SER A 677 9.70 -0.07 17.22
C SER A 677 9.17 -0.40 18.63
N THR A 678 8.61 0.59 19.32
CA THR A 678 8.00 0.44 20.65
C THR A 678 6.47 0.52 20.62
N ASP A 679 5.87 0.87 19.49
CA ASP A 679 4.44 1.17 19.33
C ASP A 679 3.92 2.20 20.36
N ILE A 680 4.70 3.26 20.59
CA ILE A 680 4.39 4.30 21.59
C ILE A 680 3.91 5.58 20.90
N HIS A 681 2.79 6.11 21.39
CA HIS A 681 2.33 7.47 21.10
C HIS A 681 2.62 8.37 22.31
N SER A 682 3.42 9.41 22.11
CA SER A 682 3.78 10.40 23.12
C SER A 682 3.28 11.80 22.79
N VAL A 683 3.02 12.61 23.81
CA VAL A 683 2.57 14.00 23.72
C VAL A 683 3.60 14.89 24.41
N TRP A 684 3.94 16.01 23.77
CA TRP A 684 5.01 16.90 24.19
C TRP A 684 4.52 18.35 24.24
N PHE A 685 5.04 19.12 25.20
CA PHE A 685 4.85 20.56 25.23
C PHE A 685 5.57 21.22 24.06
N VAL A 686 5.05 22.37 23.63
CA VAL A 686 5.60 23.18 22.55
C VAL A 686 6.06 24.52 23.12
N LYS A 687 7.20 25.02 22.63
CA LYS A 687 7.78 26.29 23.07
C LYS A 687 6.92 27.48 22.66
N GLN A 688 7.29 28.68 23.14
CA GLN A 688 6.58 29.92 22.86
C GLN A 688 6.53 30.30 21.36
N ASP A 689 7.43 29.74 20.53
CA ASP A 689 7.40 29.87 19.08
C ASP A 689 6.24 29.10 18.41
N ASN A 690 5.45 28.36 19.20
CA ASN A 690 4.27 27.60 18.79
C ASN A 690 4.56 26.46 17.80
N ARG A 691 5.83 26.05 17.66
CA ARG A 691 6.26 25.01 16.71
C ARG A 691 7.32 24.06 17.28
N SER A 692 8.32 24.56 18.00
CA SER A 692 9.42 23.74 18.51
C SER A 692 8.96 22.89 19.69
N VAL A 693 9.41 21.63 19.72
CA VAL A 693 9.16 20.75 20.86
C VAL A 693 9.97 21.22 22.06
N ASP A 694 9.33 21.22 23.23
CA ASP A 694 9.96 21.53 24.52
C ASP A 694 10.31 20.22 25.25
N TYR A 695 9.55 19.83 26.27
CA TYR A 695 9.75 18.59 27.02
C TYR A 695 8.54 17.66 26.96
N LEU A 696 8.76 16.39 27.31
CA LEU A 696 7.73 15.35 27.32
C LEU A 696 6.61 15.72 28.28
N PHE A 697 5.36 15.67 27.81
CA PHE A 697 4.21 15.75 28.68
C PHE A 697 3.92 14.35 29.23
N HIS A 698 3.53 13.42 28.37
CA HIS A 698 3.27 12.04 28.78
C HIS A 698 3.26 11.07 27.59
N GLU A 699 3.36 9.78 27.90
CA GLU A 699 3.19 8.68 26.93
C GLU A 699 1.87 7.97 27.18
N LEU A 700 1.21 7.50 26.11
CA LEU A 700 -0.05 6.79 26.22
C LEU A 700 0.22 5.30 26.48
N GLU A 701 -0.24 4.81 27.64
CA GLU A 701 -0.31 3.37 27.92
C GLU A 701 -1.67 2.85 27.44
N ILE A 702 -1.69 2.05 26.37
CA ILE A 702 -2.90 1.44 25.82
C ILE A 702 -3.45 0.39 26.80
N LEU A 703 -4.75 0.47 27.08
CA LEU A 703 -5.46 -0.44 27.96
C LEU A 703 -6.53 -1.21 27.16
N PRO A 704 -6.64 -2.54 27.34
CA PRO A 704 -7.73 -3.32 26.77
C PRO A 704 -9.11 -2.74 27.10
N PRO A 705 -10.09 -2.84 26.17
CA PRO A 705 -11.43 -2.35 26.42
C PRO A 705 -12.08 -3.12 27.59
N SER A 706 -12.80 -2.40 28.46
CA SER A 706 -13.47 -2.99 29.61
C SER A 706 -14.71 -2.15 29.99
N PRO A 707 -15.93 -2.71 29.90
CA PRO A 707 -16.23 -4.05 29.40
C PRO A 707 -15.97 -4.17 27.88
N THR A 708 -15.63 -5.39 27.43
CA THR A 708 -15.40 -5.72 26.01
C THR A 708 -16.64 -5.37 25.18
N PRO A 709 -16.47 -4.78 23.98
CA PRO A 709 -17.61 -4.45 23.14
C PRO A 709 -18.45 -5.67 22.77
N SER A 710 -19.76 -5.52 22.90
CA SER A 710 -20.74 -6.55 22.53
C SER A 710 -22.05 -5.91 22.11
N ILE A 711 -22.88 -6.68 21.42
CA ILE A 711 -24.23 -6.26 21.05
C ILE A 711 -25.15 -6.60 22.23
N SER A 712 -25.78 -5.58 22.81
CA SER A 712 -26.74 -5.73 23.90
C SER A 712 -28.03 -6.39 23.40
N PRO A 713 -28.87 -6.94 24.30
CA PRO A 713 -30.17 -7.52 23.91
C PRO A 713 -31.09 -6.54 23.16
N GLU A 714 -30.92 -5.24 23.36
CA GLU A 714 -31.65 -4.18 22.64
C GLU A 714 -31.06 -3.89 21.24
N GLY A 715 -30.08 -4.68 20.80
CA GLY A 715 -29.43 -4.56 19.50
C GLY A 715 -28.55 -3.32 19.36
N LYS A 716 -28.00 -2.80 20.46
CA LYS A 716 -27.07 -1.66 20.50
C LYS A 716 -25.66 -2.12 20.86
N VAL A 717 -24.65 -1.43 20.36
CA VAL A 717 -23.27 -1.67 20.81
C VAL A 717 -23.13 -1.15 22.24
N SER A 718 -22.81 -2.05 23.16
CA SER A 718 -22.41 -1.76 24.54
C SER A 718 -20.89 -1.95 24.69
N GLY A 719 -20.29 -1.33 25.70
CA GLY A 719 -18.84 -1.41 25.95
C GLY A 719 -18.05 -0.17 25.51
N SER A 720 -16.79 -0.12 25.94
CA SER A 720 -15.90 1.02 25.72
C SER A 720 -15.17 0.91 24.37
N GLY A 721 -14.72 2.05 23.85
CA GLY A 721 -13.62 2.06 22.89
C GLY A 721 -12.30 1.56 23.49
N TRP A 722 -11.21 1.68 22.72
CA TRP A 722 -9.86 1.53 23.26
C TRP A 722 -9.57 2.64 24.25
N ARG A 723 -9.01 2.32 25.41
CA ARG A 723 -8.64 3.31 26.41
C ARG A 723 -7.14 3.49 26.46
N ALA A 724 -6.69 4.65 26.90
CA ALA A 724 -5.30 4.84 27.28
C ALA A 724 -5.23 5.65 28.56
N ARG A 725 -4.20 5.41 29.37
CA ARG A 725 -3.90 6.24 30.53
C ARG A 725 -2.53 6.87 30.41
N ALA A 726 -2.35 8.00 31.08
CA ALA A 726 -1.05 8.62 31.23
C ALA A 726 -1.00 9.40 32.55
N HIS A 727 0.22 9.61 33.06
CA HIS A 727 0.45 10.37 34.30
C HIS A 727 1.56 11.39 34.07
N HIS A 728 1.37 12.61 34.58
CA HIS A 728 2.39 13.66 34.55
C HIS A 728 2.39 14.43 35.87
N LEU A 729 3.57 14.56 36.49
CA LEU A 729 3.78 15.42 37.65
C LEU A 729 4.35 16.76 37.18
N CYS A 730 3.62 17.85 37.43
CA CYS A 730 4.08 19.20 37.15
C CYS A 730 4.27 19.96 38.47
N ILE A 731 5.51 20.01 38.96
CA ILE A 731 5.88 20.63 40.24
C ILE A 731 5.10 19.97 41.39
N ASP A 732 4.03 20.59 41.87
CA ASP A 732 3.20 20.13 43.00
C ASP A 732 1.83 19.57 42.54
N ASP A 733 1.53 19.61 41.23
CA ASP A 733 0.25 19.17 40.66
C ASP A 733 0.39 17.81 39.93
N THR A 734 -0.49 16.87 40.24
CA THR A 734 -0.60 15.59 39.53
C THR A 734 -1.68 15.68 38.45
N TYR A 735 -1.34 15.26 37.23
CA TYR A 735 -2.26 15.13 36.09
C TYR A 735 -2.45 13.66 35.77
N ASP A 736 -3.64 13.15 36.07
CA ASP A 736 -4.08 11.83 35.61
C ASP A 736 -4.90 12.01 34.33
N VAL A 737 -4.42 11.41 33.25
CA VAL A 737 -4.98 11.57 31.91
C VAL A 737 -5.62 10.26 31.47
N MET A 738 -6.86 10.33 31.00
CA MET A 738 -7.59 9.20 30.43
C MET A 738 -8.08 9.51 29.03
N TYR A 739 -7.87 8.57 28.11
CA TYR A 739 -8.36 8.62 26.74
C TYR A 739 -9.39 7.51 26.50
N GLU A 740 -10.35 7.77 25.63
CA GLU A 740 -11.17 6.74 24.97
C GLU A 740 -11.21 7.01 23.47
N PHE A 741 -10.87 6.02 22.65
CA PHE A 741 -10.85 6.07 21.20
C PHE A 741 -11.90 5.10 20.65
N ARG A 742 -12.90 5.60 19.94
CA ARG A 742 -13.99 4.79 19.36
C ARG A 742 -13.83 4.70 17.85
N PHE A 743 -13.55 3.49 17.39
CA PHE A 743 -13.33 3.21 15.98
C PHE A 743 -14.63 2.86 15.23
N ARG A 744 -14.64 3.13 13.93
CA ARG A 744 -15.46 2.45 12.93
C ARG A 744 -14.51 1.99 11.83
N GLY A 745 -14.25 0.69 11.78
CA GLY A 745 -13.21 0.15 10.91
C GLY A 745 -11.84 0.76 11.27
N VAL A 746 -11.16 1.35 10.28
CA VAL A 746 -9.87 2.04 10.45
C VAL A 746 -9.99 3.50 10.93
N GLN A 747 -11.20 4.05 10.96
CA GLN A 747 -11.43 5.47 11.29
C GLN A 747 -11.82 5.66 12.75
N LEU A 748 -11.50 6.84 13.29
CA LEU A 748 -12.05 7.30 14.57
C LEU A 748 -13.29 8.15 14.32
N GLU A 749 -14.42 7.75 14.89
CA GLU A 749 -15.66 8.54 14.86
C GLU A 749 -15.62 9.64 15.94
N GLU A 750 -15.20 9.25 17.13
CA GLU A 750 -15.16 10.08 18.33
C GLU A 750 -13.98 9.62 19.19
N TRP A 751 -13.32 10.57 19.84
CA TRP A 751 -12.43 10.26 20.96
C TRP A 751 -12.62 11.26 22.10
N ARG A 752 -12.25 10.81 23.30
CA ARG A 752 -12.44 11.53 24.56
C ARG A 752 -11.11 11.68 25.27
N LEU A 753 -10.98 12.79 25.97
CA LEU A 753 -9.81 13.12 26.78
C LEU A 753 -10.26 13.73 28.08
N GLU A 754 -9.89 13.08 29.17
CA GLU A 754 -10.18 13.52 30.51
C GLU A 754 -8.90 13.79 31.29
N TYR A 755 -8.86 14.93 31.97
CA TYR A 755 -7.83 15.27 32.94
C TYR A 755 -8.46 15.34 34.33
N SER A 756 -7.87 14.63 35.29
CA SER A 756 -8.07 14.89 36.71
C SER A 756 -6.81 15.54 37.25
N VAL A 757 -6.93 16.80 37.69
CA VAL A 757 -5.81 17.58 38.21
C VAL A 757 -6.00 17.81 39.70
N LYS A 758 -4.99 17.42 40.47
CA LYS A 758 -4.96 17.60 41.92
C LYS A 758 -3.62 18.19 42.36
N GLY A 759 -3.67 19.22 43.18
CA GLY A 759 -2.51 19.84 43.80
C GLY A 759 -2.94 20.87 44.85
N PRO A 760 -1.99 21.50 45.55
CA PRO A 760 -2.29 22.42 46.66
C PRO A 760 -3.18 23.61 46.28
N GLN A 761 -3.18 24.00 45.01
CA GLN A 761 -3.90 25.16 44.46
C GLN A 761 -4.79 24.81 43.26
N LYS A 762 -4.92 23.53 42.91
CA LYS A 762 -5.71 23.05 41.77
C LYS A 762 -6.50 21.80 42.14
N ASP A 763 -7.80 21.86 41.93
CA ASP A 763 -8.69 20.70 41.98
C ASP A 763 -9.75 20.92 40.90
N TYR A 764 -9.55 20.27 39.75
CA TYR A 764 -10.50 20.35 38.65
C TYR A 764 -10.47 19.11 37.78
N ARG A 765 -11.59 18.89 37.10
CA ARG A 765 -11.77 17.87 36.06
C ARG A 765 -12.05 18.55 34.74
N ILE A 766 -11.32 18.15 33.70
CA ILE A 766 -11.55 18.59 32.33
C ILE A 766 -11.97 17.37 31.53
N ALA A 767 -13.14 17.40 30.90
CA ALA A 767 -13.60 16.34 30.01
C ALA A 767 -13.82 16.92 28.61
N SER A 768 -13.09 16.41 27.62
CA SER A 768 -13.15 16.86 26.23
C SER A 768 -13.67 15.73 25.34
N VAL A 769 -14.52 16.07 24.37
CA VAL A 769 -15.01 15.18 23.33
C VAL A 769 -14.66 15.76 21.97
N TYR A 770 -14.07 14.93 21.12
CA TYR A 770 -13.62 15.27 19.78
C TYR A 770 -14.44 14.49 18.76
N ARG A 771 -15.06 15.19 17.80
CA ARG A 771 -15.85 14.57 16.73
C ARG A 771 -15.41 15.06 15.36
N ARG A 772 -15.47 14.17 14.36
CA ARG A 772 -15.21 14.54 12.97
C ARG A 772 -16.23 15.59 12.47
N ILE A 773 -15.74 16.59 11.75
CA ILE A 773 -16.58 17.62 11.13
C ILE A 773 -17.09 17.08 9.79
N HIS A 774 -18.40 16.85 9.68
CA HIS A 774 -19.02 16.25 8.49
C HIS A 774 -19.61 17.30 7.51
N SER A 775 -19.29 18.58 7.67
CA SER A 775 -19.91 19.66 6.89
C SER A 775 -19.00 20.18 5.77
N LEU A 776 -19.53 20.19 4.54
CA LEU A 776 -19.09 20.88 3.31
C LEU A 776 -18.90 22.41 3.44
N LEU A 777 -18.95 22.98 4.65
CA LEU A 777 -18.66 24.39 4.87
C LEU A 777 -17.15 24.55 4.99
N VAL A 778 -16.55 24.85 3.84
CA VAL A 778 -15.19 25.37 3.67
C VAL A 778 -14.90 26.38 4.80
N PHE A 779 -14.01 26.00 5.73
CA PHE A 779 -13.27 27.00 6.48
C PHE A 779 -12.37 27.71 5.48
N THR A 780 -12.68 28.96 5.15
CA THR A 780 -11.71 29.84 4.54
C THR A 780 -10.50 29.91 5.48
N SER A 781 -9.31 29.70 4.94
CA SER A 781 -8.04 29.78 5.67
C SER A 781 -7.96 31.05 6.51
N PRO A 782 -7.38 31.01 7.72
CA PRO A 782 -7.08 32.22 8.47
C PRO A 782 -5.83 32.87 7.87
N THR A 783 -5.97 33.55 6.73
CA THR A 783 -4.88 34.32 6.09
C THR A 783 -5.11 35.83 6.03
N SER A 784 -6.08 36.39 6.76
CA SER A 784 -6.21 37.85 6.86
C SER A 784 -6.43 38.33 8.30
N LEU A 785 -5.34 38.42 9.06
CA LEU A 785 -5.28 39.25 10.26
C LEU A 785 -3.94 39.99 10.31
N HIS A 786 -3.57 40.62 9.20
CA HIS A 786 -2.68 41.77 9.20
C HIS A 786 -2.97 42.61 7.95
N LYS A 787 -3.24 43.91 8.18
CA LYS A 787 -3.61 44.99 7.24
C LYS A 787 -5.11 45.12 6.97
N ASP A 788 -5.75 46.03 7.71
CA ASP A 788 -6.17 47.33 7.16
C ASP A 788 -7.04 48.10 8.16
N THR A 789 -6.38 48.96 8.94
CA THR A 789 -6.99 50.17 9.50
C THR A 789 -6.95 51.25 8.43
N SER A 790 -8.03 51.41 7.66
CA SER A 790 -8.55 52.69 7.11
C SER A 790 -9.52 52.42 5.96
N ASN A 791 -10.53 53.27 5.82
CA ASN A 791 -11.54 53.32 4.75
C ASN A 791 -12.77 52.41 4.90
N ALA A 792 -13.51 52.62 5.99
CA ALA A 792 -14.97 52.50 5.96
C ALA A 792 -15.56 53.86 5.55
N ASN A 793 -15.81 54.05 4.25
CA ASN A 793 -16.79 55.02 3.74
C ASN A 793 -17.14 54.67 2.29
N ASN A 794 -18.43 54.69 1.97
CA ASN A 794 -19.08 54.53 0.65
C ASN A 794 -19.37 53.09 0.20
N ASN A 795 -20.56 52.57 0.53
CA ASN A 795 -21.73 52.65 -0.36
C ASN A 795 -22.83 51.67 0.07
N ILE A 796 -23.80 52.23 0.79
CA ILE A 796 -25.17 51.73 0.89
C ILE A 796 -25.91 52.27 -0.34
N ASN A 797 -26.41 51.39 -1.22
CA ASN A 797 -27.71 51.44 -1.92
C ASN A 797 -27.73 50.75 -3.29
N LYS A 798 -28.88 50.13 -3.59
CA LYS A 798 -29.42 49.54 -4.85
C LYS A 798 -29.21 48.02 -4.99
N THR A 799 -30.22 47.15 -5.14
CA THR A 799 -31.65 47.30 -5.51
C THR A 799 -32.45 46.05 -5.08
N ILE A 800 -33.73 46.28 -4.76
CA ILE A 800 -34.80 45.33 -4.40
C ILE A 800 -35.62 44.93 -5.65
N ASN A 801 -36.21 43.71 -5.63
CA ASN A 801 -37.38 43.16 -6.36
C ASN A 801 -37.01 41.88 -7.15
N THR A 802 -37.69 40.72 -7.04
CA THR A 802 -39.15 40.52 -7.07
C THR A 802 -39.60 39.16 -6.48
N VAL A 803 -40.63 39.26 -5.62
CA VAL A 803 -41.74 38.40 -5.16
C VAL A 803 -42.00 36.98 -5.73
N ALA A 804 -42.08 36.02 -4.78
CA ALA A 804 -43.08 34.96 -4.49
C ALA A 804 -43.87 34.19 -5.58
N ASN A 805 -43.94 32.87 -5.40
CA ASN A 805 -45.22 32.18 -5.11
C ASN A 805 -45.01 30.76 -4.57
N SER A 806 -45.71 30.44 -3.49
CA SER A 806 -45.80 29.12 -2.87
C SER A 806 -47.27 28.71 -2.74
N LYS A 807 -47.58 27.44 -3.03
CA LYS A 807 -48.52 26.60 -2.25
C LYS A 807 -48.54 25.14 -2.75
N PRO A 808 -48.78 24.15 -1.85
CA PRO A 808 -48.75 22.71 -2.14
C PRO A 808 -50.16 22.09 -2.24
N GLN A 809 -50.27 20.89 -2.81
CA GLN A 809 -51.48 20.06 -2.74
C GLN A 809 -51.18 18.61 -2.34
N LYS A 810 -52.00 18.13 -1.38
CA LYS A 810 -52.18 16.74 -0.91
C LYS A 810 -53.08 15.95 -1.86
N HIS A 811 -52.94 14.62 -1.86
CA HIS A 811 -53.99 13.58 -1.86
C HIS A 811 -53.28 12.22 -2.05
N GLN A 812 -53.79 11.03 -1.70
CA GLN A 812 -54.61 10.46 -0.63
C GLN A 812 -54.57 8.93 -0.92
N GLU A 813 -54.71 8.13 0.13
CA GLU A 813 -54.69 6.67 0.16
C GLU A 813 -55.71 5.98 -0.75
N ASP A 814 -55.46 4.71 -1.09
CA ASP A 814 -56.53 3.71 -1.20
C ASP A 814 -56.07 2.29 -0.83
N CYS A 815 -56.92 1.60 -0.08
CA CYS A 815 -56.78 0.26 0.50
C CYS A 815 -57.52 -0.80 -0.35
N GLY A 816 -57.06 -2.06 -0.31
CA GLY A 816 -57.77 -3.20 -0.94
C GLY A 816 -57.34 -4.59 -0.47
N SER A 817 -58.00 -5.07 0.60
CA SER A 817 -58.36 -6.43 1.05
C SER A 817 -57.79 -7.74 0.44
N SER A 818 -57.36 -8.62 1.39
CA SER A 818 -57.17 -10.11 1.48
C SER A 818 -58.40 -10.98 1.03
N PRO A 819 -58.49 -12.37 1.04
CA PRO A 819 -57.70 -13.40 1.79
C PRO A 819 -57.53 -14.87 1.23
N PHE A 820 -56.86 -15.74 2.03
CA PHE A 820 -56.74 -17.23 2.05
C PHE A 820 -55.78 -17.91 1.03
N GLN A 821 -54.94 -18.92 1.33
CA GLN A 821 -55.06 -20.10 2.20
C GLN A 821 -53.65 -20.71 2.57
N THR A 822 -53.60 -21.54 3.61
CA THR A 822 -52.44 -22.10 4.35
C THR A 822 -51.68 -23.29 3.69
N PRO A 823 -50.50 -23.70 4.22
CA PRO A 823 -49.49 -24.53 3.54
C PRO A 823 -49.41 -26.01 3.97
N CYS A 824 -48.75 -26.84 3.14
CA CYS A 824 -48.29 -28.19 3.51
C CYS A 824 -46.75 -28.29 3.51
N SER A 825 -46.27 -28.84 4.63
CA SER A 825 -44.95 -29.37 5.03
C SER A 825 -43.90 -29.79 3.99
N GLY A 826 -42.61 -29.54 4.32
CA GLY A 826 -41.48 -30.34 3.83
C GLY A 826 -40.06 -29.78 4.10
N ALA A 827 -39.44 -30.25 5.19
CA ALA A 827 -37.99 -30.32 5.50
C ALA A 827 -37.10 -29.04 5.63
N PRO A 828 -36.25 -28.94 6.68
CA PRO A 828 -35.40 -27.76 6.93
C PRO A 828 -34.11 -27.79 6.09
N SER A 829 -33.85 -26.70 5.36
CA SER A 829 -32.61 -26.50 4.61
C SER A 829 -31.46 -26.05 5.51
N LEU A 830 -30.36 -26.77 5.36
CA LEU A 830 -29.03 -26.49 5.89
C LEU A 830 -28.42 -25.30 5.11
N GLN A 831 -28.95 -24.08 5.25
CA GLN A 831 -28.51 -22.94 4.42
C GLN A 831 -28.08 -21.66 5.16
N ALA A 832 -28.18 -21.58 6.49
CA ALA A 832 -27.82 -20.36 7.21
C ALA A 832 -26.32 -20.21 7.59
N LYS A 833 -25.52 -21.29 7.52
CA LYS A 833 -24.09 -21.25 7.87
C LYS A 833 -23.14 -21.03 6.69
N THR A 834 -23.61 -21.16 5.46
CA THR A 834 -22.77 -21.05 4.25
C THR A 834 -22.62 -19.60 3.78
N VAL A 835 -23.60 -18.73 4.03
CA VAL A 835 -23.57 -17.35 3.52
C VAL A 835 -22.54 -16.47 4.26
N ALA A 836 -22.34 -16.66 5.57
CA ALA A 836 -21.36 -15.87 6.33
C ALA A 836 -19.89 -16.20 5.98
N ALA A 837 -19.58 -17.47 5.67
CA ALA A 837 -18.24 -17.89 5.25
C ALA A 837 -17.94 -17.54 3.78
N VAL A 838 -18.96 -17.50 2.92
CA VAL A 838 -18.82 -17.10 1.50
C VAL A 838 -18.58 -15.59 1.37
N VAL A 839 -19.15 -14.76 2.26
CA VAL A 839 -19.03 -13.29 2.24
C VAL A 839 -17.62 -12.77 2.55
N ILE A 840 -16.82 -13.50 3.33
CA ILE A 840 -15.45 -13.09 3.69
C ILE A 840 -14.44 -13.60 2.64
N GLY A 841 -14.72 -14.74 2.01
CA GLY A 841 -13.77 -15.42 1.13
C GLY A 841 -13.55 -14.82 -0.23
N VAL A 842 -14.59 -14.26 -0.83
CA VAL A 842 -14.43 -13.59 -2.14
C VAL A 842 -13.78 -12.21 -1.94
N GLY A 843 -14.16 -11.48 -0.89
CA GLY A 843 -13.58 -10.16 -0.57
C GLY A 843 -12.09 -10.20 -0.21
N ALA A 844 -11.63 -11.22 0.54
CA ALA A 844 -10.21 -11.38 0.86
C ALA A 844 -9.36 -11.85 -0.35
N GLY A 845 -9.94 -12.63 -1.27
CA GLY A 845 -9.25 -13.13 -2.46
C GLY A 845 -8.92 -12.06 -3.51
N VAL A 846 -9.75 -11.02 -3.61
CA VAL A 846 -9.54 -9.89 -4.55
C VAL A 846 -8.50 -8.88 -4.03
N ILE A 847 -8.18 -8.87 -2.73
CA ILE A 847 -7.25 -7.90 -2.12
C ILE A 847 -5.78 -8.23 -2.37
N ALA A 848 -5.52 -9.46 -2.78
CA ALA A 848 -4.20 -9.84 -3.17
C ALA A 848 -3.91 -9.19 -4.54
N GLY A 849 -3.12 -8.12 -4.52
CA GLY A 849 -2.39 -7.63 -5.69
C GLY A 849 -1.63 -6.38 -5.27
N LEU A 850 -0.55 -6.46 -4.48
CA LEU A 850 0.11 -5.24 -3.99
C LEU A 850 1.63 -5.47 -3.91
N MET A 851 2.36 -5.00 -4.92
CA MET A 851 3.79 -4.68 -4.78
C MET A 851 4.15 -3.53 -5.73
N VAL A 852 4.82 -2.56 -5.12
CA VAL A 852 5.29 -1.26 -5.63
C VAL A 852 4.22 -0.18 -5.75
#